data_AF-A0AA86VDN8-F1
#
_entry.id   AF-A0AA86VDN8-F1
#
_cell.length_a   1.000
_cell.length_b   1.000
_cell.length_c   1.000
_cell.angle_alpha   90.00
_cell.angle_beta   90.00
_cell.angle_gamma   90.00
#
_symmetry.space_group_name_H-M   'P 1'
#
loop_
_entity.id
_entity.type
_entity.pdbx_description
1 polymer ?
#
loop_
_entity_poly.entity_id
_entity_poly.type
_entity_poly.pdbx_seq_one_letter_code
_entity_poly.pdbx_strand_id
1 'polypeptide(L)'
;MCWVEKRFGFSLHSLHPPIWITTTTPKRFAFSVSEPSTPSSASSDSSPIHFAPISIASPPPRNDVVSSYNIGSNEPLLLPKDRGEAVAVMSQALEQFLKKSHQDQCLVGVIGIGGSGGTSLLSSPFTSLPIGIPKVIVSTVASGQTEPYVGTSDLVLFPSVVDIAGINRVSRLVLSNAAAAFAGMLVGRIQSLKDSSSVENKPTVGITMFGVTTPCVTAVQDRLHEEGYETLVFHATGVGGRAMENLVREGFIQGVFDITTTEVADYIVGGVMACDSSRFDAIIENKVPLVLSVGALDMVNFGAKDTIPLEFQKRNIYEHNKQVSLMRTTVDENRKFAGFIANKLKNSSSKICVCLPEKGVSALDAPGKPFYDPEATGALLHELQNLIPTNDDRQVKLYPYHINDLEFANALVDTFLEINDKTSKDSTREQVANPESVEQFHEDYVSNVSSFGTIVYTPSEFPEARTETLEKTQLILQQLKHQIDKGIPIIGAGAGTGISAKFEEAGGVDLIVLYNSGRFRMAGRGSLAGLLPFADANAVVLDMANEVLPVVKKVPVLAGVCATDPFRRMDYFLNQVESTGFSGVQNFPTVGLFDGNFRQNLEETGLGYSLEVEMIQKAHKKGLLTTPYAFNQHEAIEMAKVGADIIVAHMGLTTTGSIGAKTAVSLEESVVRVQAIAEAAHSINPSVIVLCHGGPISGPKEAEFVLKRTKGVHGFYGASSMERLPVEQAITKTVKEYKSISIH
;
A
#
# COMPACT_ATOMS: atom_id res chain seq x y z
N MET A 1 28.22 -27.86 6.93
CA MET A 1 29.17 -27.73 5.81
C MET A 1 28.80 -28.70 4.66
N CYS A 2 27.54 -29.12 4.50
CA CYS A 2 27.19 -30.15 3.51
C CYS A 2 25.74 -30.07 2.98
N TRP A 3 25.03 -28.95 3.16
CA TRP A 3 23.64 -28.81 2.66
C TRP A 3 23.48 -27.67 1.64
N VAL A 4 24.18 -26.55 1.83
CA VAL A 4 24.16 -25.40 0.90
C VAL A 4 25.06 -25.63 -0.32
N GLU A 5 26.24 -26.26 -0.17
CA GLU A 5 27.14 -26.56 -1.29
C GLU A 5 26.58 -27.60 -2.28
N LYS A 6 25.82 -28.59 -1.79
CA LYS A 6 25.32 -29.71 -2.61
C LYS A 6 24.07 -29.40 -3.43
N ARG A 7 23.30 -28.36 -3.06
CA ARG A 7 22.06 -27.99 -3.78
C ARG A 7 22.25 -26.78 -4.72
N PHE A 8 23.29 -25.98 -4.49
CA PHE A 8 23.53 -24.73 -5.22
C PHE A 8 24.93 -24.63 -5.87
N GLY A 9 25.81 -25.62 -5.72
CA GLY A 9 27.06 -25.71 -6.50
C GLY A 9 28.06 -24.57 -6.30
N PHE A 10 28.42 -24.23 -5.06
CA PHE A 10 29.35 -23.13 -4.75
C PHE A 10 30.80 -23.59 -4.56
N SER A 11 31.76 -22.89 -5.19
CA SER A 11 33.20 -22.91 -4.88
C SER A 11 33.72 -21.46 -4.82
N LEU A 12 34.23 -21.03 -3.65
CA LEU A 12 34.72 -19.66 -3.39
C LEU A 12 36.25 -19.65 -3.27
N HIS A 13 36.94 -19.83 -4.40
CA HIS A 13 38.37 -19.59 -4.55
C HIS A 13 38.64 -18.70 -5.77
N SER A 14 38.13 -17.46 -5.77
CA SER A 14 38.70 -16.34 -6.52
C SER A 14 38.15 -15.02 -5.98
N LEU A 15 39.03 -14.04 -5.78
CA LEU A 15 38.73 -12.69 -5.29
C LEU A 15 38.03 -11.85 -6.38
N HIS A 16 36.75 -12.11 -6.66
CA HIS A 16 35.89 -11.26 -7.49
C HIS A 16 34.47 -11.25 -6.91
N PRO A 17 33.72 -10.11 -6.96
CA PRO A 17 32.33 -10.10 -6.51
C PRO A 17 31.48 -10.99 -7.46
N PRO A 18 30.88 -12.09 -6.98
CA PRO A 18 30.08 -12.95 -7.84
C PRO A 18 28.73 -12.29 -8.15
N ILE A 19 28.36 -12.30 -9.43
CA ILE A 19 27.06 -11.85 -9.96
C ILE A 19 26.26 -13.08 -10.37
N TRP A 20 24.99 -13.16 -9.98
CA TRP A 20 24.15 -14.30 -10.32
C TRP A 20 22.93 -13.82 -11.10
N ILE A 21 22.68 -14.49 -12.23
CA ILE A 21 21.59 -14.19 -13.16
C ILE A 21 20.68 -15.42 -13.21
N THR A 22 19.38 -15.23 -13.00
CA THR A 22 18.40 -16.33 -13.08
C THR A 22 17.61 -16.24 -14.38
N THR A 23 17.52 -17.36 -15.12
CA THR A 23 16.90 -17.42 -16.46
C THR A 23 15.83 -18.51 -16.60
N THR A 24 14.99 -18.38 -17.63
CA THR A 24 13.79 -19.23 -17.89
C THR A 24 13.97 -20.28 -19.00
N THR A 25 15.05 -20.26 -19.78
CA THR A 25 15.22 -21.15 -20.95
C THR A 25 16.05 -22.41 -20.69
N PRO A 26 15.67 -23.58 -21.28
CA PRO A 26 16.41 -24.83 -21.15
C PRO A 26 17.52 -24.91 -22.22
N LYS A 27 18.72 -24.42 -21.93
CA LYS A 27 19.91 -24.76 -22.73
C LYS A 27 21.05 -25.25 -21.84
N ARG A 28 21.13 -26.60 -21.79
CA ARG A 28 22.24 -27.46 -21.36
C ARG A 28 22.73 -27.29 -19.91
N PHE A 29 22.12 -28.05 -19.00
CA PHE A 29 22.82 -29.06 -18.21
C PHE A 29 21.82 -30.20 -17.94
N ALA A 30 22.13 -31.39 -18.48
CA ALA A 30 21.30 -32.57 -18.37
C ALA A 30 21.30 -33.12 -16.94
N PHE A 31 20.14 -33.53 -16.44
CA PHE A 31 20.06 -34.56 -15.41
C PHE A 31 19.07 -35.64 -15.87
N SER A 32 19.60 -36.82 -16.12
CA SER A 32 18.85 -38.05 -16.38
C SER A 32 18.22 -38.55 -15.09
N VAL A 33 16.93 -38.89 -15.13
CA VAL A 33 16.28 -39.75 -14.13
C VAL A 33 16.32 -41.17 -14.70
N SER A 34 16.98 -42.09 -14.00
CA SER A 34 16.88 -43.52 -14.30
C SER A 34 15.52 -44.05 -13.83
N GLU A 35 14.76 -44.65 -14.75
CA GLU A 35 13.51 -45.38 -14.49
C GLU A 35 13.73 -46.62 -13.59
N PRO A 36 12.64 -47.09 -12.96
CA PRO A 36 12.29 -48.48 -13.19
C PRO A 36 10.84 -48.64 -13.72
N SER A 37 10.76 -49.21 -14.94
CA SER A 37 9.77 -50.19 -15.43
C SER A 37 8.28 -50.06 -15.03
N THR A 38 7.46 -49.66 -16.01
CA THR A 38 5.99 -49.84 -16.16
C THR A 38 5.58 -51.30 -16.48
N PRO A 39 4.28 -51.73 -16.60
CA PRO A 39 2.99 -50.97 -16.66
C PRO A 39 1.78 -51.55 -15.87
N SER A 40 0.74 -50.74 -15.56
CA SER A 40 -0.68 -50.79 -16.06
C SER A 40 -1.62 -50.51 -14.86
N SER A 41 -2.80 -49.87 -14.89
CA SER A 41 -3.66 -49.21 -15.88
C SER A 41 -4.76 -48.39 -15.16
N ALA A 42 -5.12 -47.23 -15.73
CA ALA A 42 -6.43 -46.53 -15.69
C ALA A 42 -6.94 -45.73 -14.45
N SER A 43 -6.81 -44.39 -14.59
CA SER A 43 -7.82 -43.32 -14.44
C SER A 43 -8.46 -42.96 -13.08
N SER A 44 -8.05 -41.82 -12.51
CA SER A 44 -8.85 -40.57 -12.51
C SER A 44 -7.97 -39.39 -12.07
N ASP A 45 -8.00 -38.33 -12.87
CA ASP A 45 -7.03 -37.23 -12.91
C ASP A 45 -7.14 -36.21 -11.75
N SER A 46 -6.00 -35.96 -11.11
CA SER A 46 -5.58 -34.63 -10.65
C SER A 46 -4.06 -34.54 -10.85
N SER A 47 -3.63 -34.03 -11.99
CA SER A 47 -2.21 -33.95 -12.35
C SER A 47 -1.45 -33.03 -11.38
N PRO A 48 -0.26 -33.41 -10.88
CA PRO A 48 0.60 -32.50 -10.14
C PRO A 48 1.10 -31.37 -11.05
N ILE A 49 1.07 -30.14 -10.54
CA ILE A 49 1.66 -28.98 -11.23
C ILE A 49 3.16 -29.26 -11.45
N HIS A 50 3.54 -29.50 -12.70
CA HIS A 50 4.94 -29.61 -13.10
C HIS A 50 5.56 -28.21 -13.11
N PHE A 51 6.54 -27.98 -12.23
CA PHE A 51 7.36 -26.76 -12.24
C PHE A 51 8.41 -26.86 -13.35
N ALA A 52 8.51 -25.83 -14.19
CA ALA A 52 9.71 -25.64 -15.02
C ALA A 52 10.90 -25.34 -14.09
N PRO A 53 12.08 -25.96 -14.28
CA PRO A 53 13.24 -25.70 -13.45
C PRO A 53 13.75 -24.26 -13.66
N ILE A 54 13.82 -23.48 -12.59
CA ILE A 54 14.53 -22.18 -12.58
C ILE A 54 16.03 -22.49 -12.52
N SER A 55 16.80 -22.03 -13.49
CA SER A 55 18.26 -22.19 -13.51
C SER A 55 18.93 -20.93 -12.94
N ILE A 56 19.83 -21.11 -11.97
CA ILE A 56 20.79 -20.08 -11.57
C ILE A 56 21.96 -20.21 -12.54
N ALA A 57 22.15 -19.23 -13.42
CA ALA A 57 23.32 -19.22 -14.28
C ALA A 57 24.56 -18.83 -13.46
N SER A 58 25.68 -19.50 -13.72
CA SER A 58 26.99 -19.05 -13.24
C SER A 58 27.25 -17.62 -13.67
N PRO A 59 28.02 -16.82 -12.90
CA PRO A 59 28.42 -15.48 -13.31
C PRO A 59 28.96 -15.52 -14.74
N PRO A 60 28.48 -14.63 -15.64
CA PRO A 60 29.03 -14.56 -16.99
C PRO A 60 30.54 -14.29 -16.89
N PRO A 61 31.38 -14.97 -17.70
CA PRO A 61 32.80 -14.67 -17.76
C PRO A 61 33.01 -13.17 -17.94
N ARG A 62 34.00 -12.60 -17.24
CA ARG A 62 34.33 -11.16 -17.34
C ARG A 62 34.47 -10.70 -18.79
N ASN A 63 35.05 -11.53 -19.64
CA ASN A 63 35.25 -11.22 -21.06
C ASN A 63 33.94 -11.18 -21.86
N ASP A 64 32.92 -11.94 -21.46
CA ASP A 64 31.61 -11.95 -22.11
C ASP A 64 30.81 -10.68 -21.77
N VAL A 65 30.92 -10.22 -20.51
CA VAL A 65 30.35 -8.93 -20.09
C VAL A 65 31.06 -7.78 -20.81
N VAL A 66 32.40 -7.80 -20.85
CA VAL A 66 33.21 -6.75 -21.48
C VAL A 66 33.01 -6.70 -23.00
N SER A 67 32.90 -7.85 -23.67
CA SER A 67 32.63 -7.90 -25.13
C SER A 67 31.23 -7.43 -25.50
N SER A 68 30.29 -7.39 -24.55
CA SER A 68 28.98 -6.78 -24.74
C SER A 68 29.05 -5.24 -24.77
N TYR A 69 30.16 -4.65 -24.35
CA TYR A 69 30.41 -3.22 -24.36
C TYR A 69 31.07 -2.79 -25.69
N ASN A 70 30.24 -2.55 -26.70
CA ASN A 70 30.70 -2.20 -28.04
C ASN A 70 31.10 -0.71 -28.12
N ILE A 71 32.38 -0.39 -27.88
CA ILE A 71 32.94 0.94 -28.25
C ILE A 71 33.42 0.88 -29.70
N GLY A 72 32.51 0.75 -30.67
CA GLY A 72 32.75 1.04 -32.11
C GLY A 72 34.03 0.50 -32.78
N SER A 73 34.74 -0.45 -32.18
CA SER A 73 36.08 -0.89 -32.58
C SER A 73 36.21 -2.39 -32.31
N ASN A 74 36.79 -3.12 -33.28
CA ASN A 74 36.99 -4.57 -33.21
C ASN A 74 38.18 -4.97 -32.30
N GLU A 75 38.66 -4.07 -31.44
CA GLU A 75 39.74 -4.40 -30.50
C GLU A 75 39.18 -4.75 -29.11
N PRO A 76 39.75 -5.76 -28.42
CA PRO A 76 39.31 -6.14 -27.08
C PRO A 76 39.54 -4.98 -26.10
N LEU A 77 38.47 -4.57 -25.41
CA LEU A 77 38.49 -3.48 -24.44
C LEU A 77 39.49 -3.77 -23.31
N LEU A 78 40.61 -3.04 -23.28
CA LEU A 78 41.59 -3.08 -22.20
C LEU A 78 41.07 -2.28 -21.00
N LEU A 79 40.84 -2.96 -19.87
CA LEU A 79 40.41 -2.29 -18.65
C LEU A 79 41.54 -1.40 -18.08
N PRO A 80 41.22 -0.19 -17.61
CA PRO A 80 42.19 0.70 -16.99
C PRO A 80 42.96 0.04 -15.83
N LYS A 81 44.18 0.53 -15.57
CA LYS A 81 44.97 0.06 -14.43
C LYS A 81 44.41 0.58 -13.10
N ASP A 82 43.77 1.75 -13.11
CA ASP A 82 43.09 2.27 -11.93
C ASP A 82 41.84 1.43 -11.60
N ARG A 83 41.68 1.11 -10.32
CA ARG A 83 40.60 0.23 -9.85
C ARG A 83 39.23 0.90 -9.97
N GLY A 84 39.13 2.20 -9.70
CA GLY A 84 37.88 2.95 -9.78
C GLY A 84 37.40 3.06 -11.23
N GLU A 85 38.30 3.43 -12.13
CA GLU A 85 38.01 3.50 -13.57
C GLU A 85 37.62 2.13 -14.14
N ALA A 86 38.32 1.06 -13.75
CA ALA A 86 37.98 -0.29 -14.18
C ALA A 86 36.60 -0.75 -13.67
N VAL A 87 36.20 -0.35 -12.46
CA VAL A 87 34.86 -0.62 -11.91
C VAL A 87 33.78 0.12 -12.68
N ALA A 88 34.00 1.39 -13.04
CA ALA A 88 33.04 2.18 -13.81
C ALA A 88 32.79 1.59 -15.20
N VAL A 89 33.86 1.21 -15.92
CA VAL A 89 33.75 0.57 -17.24
C VAL A 89 33.03 -0.78 -17.13
N MET A 90 33.34 -1.58 -16.11
CA MET A 90 32.67 -2.87 -15.89
C MET A 90 31.19 -2.70 -15.55
N SER A 91 30.84 -1.67 -14.78
CA SER A 91 29.46 -1.33 -14.46
C SER A 91 28.68 -1.06 -15.75
N GLN A 92 29.19 -0.19 -16.63
CA GLN A 92 28.52 0.11 -17.91
C GLN A 92 28.40 -1.12 -18.82
N ALA A 93 29.42 -1.97 -18.86
CA ALA A 93 29.39 -3.22 -19.60
C ALA A 93 28.32 -4.19 -19.07
N LEU A 94 28.20 -4.31 -17.74
CA LEU A 94 27.19 -5.13 -17.08
C LEU A 94 25.77 -4.59 -17.35
N GLU A 95 25.59 -3.27 -17.34
CA GLU A 95 24.30 -2.65 -17.66
C GLU A 95 23.80 -3.05 -19.06
N GLN A 96 24.66 -2.95 -20.07
CA GLN A 96 24.34 -3.36 -21.43
C GLN A 96 24.03 -4.86 -21.53
N PHE A 97 24.80 -5.68 -20.84
CA PHE A 97 24.56 -7.12 -20.78
C PHE A 97 23.20 -7.45 -20.17
N LEU A 98 22.83 -6.81 -19.06
CA LEU A 98 21.56 -7.02 -18.38
C LEU A 98 20.37 -6.50 -19.20
N LYS A 99 20.50 -5.33 -19.84
CA LYS A 99 19.49 -4.79 -20.76
C LYS A 99 19.22 -5.74 -21.92
N LYS A 100 20.27 -6.25 -22.56
CA LYS A 100 20.13 -7.25 -23.63
C LYS A 100 19.48 -8.54 -23.13
N SER A 101 19.93 -9.06 -21.98
CA SER A 101 19.36 -10.27 -21.37
C SER A 101 17.87 -10.12 -21.00
N HIS A 102 17.47 -8.90 -20.61
CA HIS A 102 16.08 -8.58 -20.34
C HIS A 102 15.25 -8.48 -21.63
N GLN A 103 15.76 -7.82 -22.67
CA GLN A 103 15.12 -7.75 -23.99
C GLN A 103 14.91 -9.14 -24.60
N ASP A 104 15.89 -10.03 -24.44
CA ASP A 104 15.81 -11.44 -24.87
C ASP A 104 14.84 -12.28 -24.00
N GLN A 105 14.11 -11.66 -23.06
CA GLN A 105 13.19 -12.27 -22.08
C GLN A 105 13.79 -13.41 -21.26
N CYS A 106 15.12 -13.42 -21.13
CA CYS A 106 15.85 -14.44 -20.39
C CYS A 106 16.09 -14.04 -18.93
N LEU A 107 15.79 -12.80 -18.52
CA LEU A 107 16.07 -12.29 -17.19
C LEU A 107 14.80 -12.20 -16.33
N VAL A 108 14.79 -12.91 -15.19
CA VAL A 108 13.68 -12.83 -14.20
C VAL A 108 14.07 -12.15 -12.88
N GLY A 109 15.35 -11.91 -12.65
CA GLY A 109 15.88 -11.15 -11.52
C GLY A 109 17.41 -11.24 -11.42
N VAL A 110 17.97 -10.38 -10.56
CA VAL A 110 19.43 -10.27 -10.34
C VAL A 110 19.77 -10.22 -8.85
N ILE A 111 20.81 -10.96 -8.45
CA ILE A 111 21.36 -10.89 -7.10
C ILE A 111 22.89 -10.79 -7.15
N GLY A 112 23.44 -9.95 -6.28
CA GLY A 112 24.88 -9.77 -6.15
C GLY A 112 25.33 -9.57 -4.70
N ILE A 113 26.64 -9.49 -4.52
CA ILE A 113 27.28 -9.34 -3.21
C ILE A 113 28.54 -8.49 -3.36
N GLY A 114 28.80 -7.57 -2.43
CA GLY A 114 30.04 -6.81 -2.47
C GLY A 114 30.27 -5.88 -1.29
N GLY A 115 31.53 -5.48 -1.11
CA GLY A 115 31.87 -4.32 -0.29
C GLY A 115 31.43 -3.01 -0.97
N SER A 116 31.94 -1.85 -0.54
CA SER A 116 31.58 -0.55 -1.15
C SER A 116 31.79 -0.51 -2.68
N GLY A 117 32.97 -0.91 -3.17
CA GLY A 117 33.25 -0.92 -4.62
C GLY A 117 32.42 -1.94 -5.41
N GLY A 118 32.12 -3.10 -4.82
CA GLY A 118 31.25 -4.10 -5.45
C GLY A 118 29.79 -3.65 -5.48
N THR A 119 29.31 -3.03 -4.40
CA THR A 119 27.97 -2.43 -4.33
C THR A 119 27.84 -1.33 -5.39
N SER A 120 28.83 -0.45 -5.52
CA SER A 120 28.86 0.58 -6.56
C SER A 120 28.83 0.01 -7.98
N LEU A 121 29.58 -1.07 -8.24
CA LEU A 121 29.60 -1.75 -9.55
C LEU A 121 28.24 -2.34 -9.93
N LEU A 122 27.53 -2.91 -8.96
CA LEU A 122 26.29 -3.66 -9.18
C LEU A 122 25.04 -2.77 -9.17
N SER A 123 25.09 -1.66 -8.44
CA SER A 123 23.93 -0.81 -8.22
C SER A 123 23.45 -0.16 -9.52
N SER A 124 24.33 0.52 -10.26
CA SER A 124 23.95 1.18 -11.52
C SER A 124 23.35 0.20 -12.55
N PRO A 125 23.92 -1.00 -12.78
CA PRO A 125 23.34 -1.97 -13.70
C PRO A 125 22.02 -2.55 -13.20
N PHE A 126 21.87 -2.80 -11.89
CA PHE A 126 20.65 -3.38 -11.33
C PHE A 126 19.50 -2.38 -11.34
N THR A 127 19.78 -1.11 -11.01
CA THR A 127 18.79 -0.03 -11.02
C THR A 127 18.35 0.36 -12.43
N SER A 128 19.12 0.00 -13.47
CA SER A 128 18.73 0.18 -14.88
C SER A 128 17.64 -0.80 -15.35
N LEU A 129 17.36 -1.85 -14.58
CA LEU A 129 16.31 -2.81 -14.88
C LEU A 129 14.95 -2.28 -14.41
N PRO A 130 13.86 -2.57 -15.14
CA PRO A 130 12.52 -2.11 -14.79
C PRO A 130 12.11 -2.40 -13.35
N ILE A 131 11.29 -1.52 -12.77
CA ILE A 131 10.70 -1.72 -11.44
C ILE A 131 9.88 -3.02 -11.42
N GLY A 132 9.94 -3.72 -10.28
CA GLY A 132 9.26 -4.99 -10.07
C GLY A 132 10.06 -6.22 -10.51
N ILE A 133 11.17 -6.07 -11.24
CA ILE A 133 12.16 -7.15 -11.39
C ILE A 133 12.96 -7.25 -10.09
N PRO A 134 13.00 -8.41 -9.41
CA PRO A 134 13.78 -8.57 -8.17
C PRO A 134 15.25 -8.25 -8.38
N LYS A 135 15.75 -7.28 -7.61
CA LYS A 135 17.12 -6.76 -7.65
C LYS A 135 17.67 -6.64 -6.22
N VAL A 136 18.63 -7.50 -5.86
CA VAL A 136 19.12 -7.63 -4.47
C VAL A 136 20.65 -7.58 -4.42
N ILE A 137 21.22 -6.79 -3.51
CA ILE A 137 22.66 -6.79 -3.22
C ILE A 137 22.88 -7.04 -1.73
N VAL A 138 23.69 -8.04 -1.38
CA VAL A 138 24.24 -8.16 -0.01
C VAL A 138 25.45 -7.24 0.10
N SER A 139 25.31 -6.15 0.85
CA SER A 139 26.26 -5.04 0.88
C SER A 139 26.83 -4.79 2.27
N THR A 140 28.14 -4.54 2.36
CA THR A 140 28.78 -4.07 3.61
C THR A 140 28.45 -2.62 3.95
N VAL A 141 27.89 -1.87 3.00
CA VAL A 141 27.54 -0.45 3.14
C VAL A 141 26.04 -0.20 3.06
N ALA A 142 25.22 -1.24 3.25
CA ALA A 142 23.76 -1.09 3.31
C ALA A 142 23.29 -0.22 4.50
N SER A 143 24.08 -0.17 5.58
CA SER A 143 23.81 0.67 6.76
C SER A 143 24.63 1.96 6.68
N GLY A 144 24.16 2.94 5.89
CA GLY A 144 24.83 4.21 5.65
C GLY A 144 24.05 5.09 4.67
N GLN A 145 24.76 5.97 3.94
CA GLN A 145 24.17 6.71 2.82
C GLN A 145 24.02 5.78 1.61
N THR A 146 22.78 5.46 1.24
CA THR A 146 22.46 4.48 0.19
C THR A 146 21.82 5.08 -1.06
N GLU A 147 21.48 6.37 -1.06
CA GLU A 147 20.89 7.03 -2.23
C GLU A 147 21.71 6.84 -3.52
N PRO A 148 23.05 6.96 -3.53
CA PRO A 148 23.85 6.74 -4.75
C PRO A 148 23.80 5.31 -5.31
N TYR A 149 23.33 4.36 -4.50
CA TYR A 149 23.20 2.95 -4.89
C TYR A 149 21.77 2.63 -5.33
N VAL A 150 20.77 3.01 -4.52
CA VAL A 150 19.37 2.64 -4.74
C VAL A 150 18.68 3.60 -5.72
N GLY A 151 19.05 4.88 -5.70
CA GLY A 151 18.39 5.93 -6.46
C GLY A 151 16.88 5.93 -6.19
N THR A 152 16.09 5.89 -7.25
CA THR A 152 14.62 5.79 -7.19
C THR A 152 14.12 4.39 -7.57
N SER A 153 14.98 3.38 -7.55
CA SER A 153 14.61 2.01 -7.90
C SER A 153 14.10 1.23 -6.68
N ASP A 154 13.59 0.04 -6.92
CA ASP A 154 13.26 -0.99 -5.93
C ASP A 154 14.46 -1.92 -5.61
N LEU A 155 15.70 -1.42 -5.73
CA LEU A 155 16.92 -2.13 -5.34
C LEU A 155 16.97 -2.37 -3.82
N VAL A 156 17.08 -3.63 -3.42
CA VAL A 156 17.18 -4.01 -2.01
C VAL A 156 18.63 -4.26 -1.61
N LEU A 157 19.11 -3.51 -0.62
CA LEU A 157 20.42 -3.74 0.01
C LEU A 157 20.25 -4.54 1.31
N PHE A 158 20.70 -5.79 1.32
CA PHE A 158 20.80 -6.59 2.55
C PHE A 158 22.09 -6.25 3.29
N PRO A 159 22.05 -5.80 4.57
CA PRO A 159 23.26 -5.58 5.34
C PRO A 159 24.04 -6.89 5.54
N SER A 160 25.33 -6.90 5.19
CA SER A 160 26.18 -8.08 5.35
C SER A 160 26.51 -8.39 6.82
N VAL A 161 26.28 -7.44 7.72
CA VAL A 161 26.60 -7.43 9.17
C VAL A 161 28.10 -7.44 9.48
N VAL A 162 28.84 -8.34 8.85
CA VAL A 162 30.30 -8.42 8.89
C VAL A 162 30.88 -8.18 7.51
N ASP A 163 32.16 -7.86 7.42
CA ASP A 163 32.85 -7.76 6.14
C ASP A 163 32.77 -9.09 5.36
N ILE A 164 32.77 -9.00 4.04
CA ILE A 164 32.57 -10.13 3.12
C ILE A 164 33.93 -10.74 2.83
N ALA A 165 34.47 -11.41 3.86
CA ALA A 165 35.77 -12.07 3.85
C ALA A 165 35.59 -13.58 4.13
N GLY A 166 35.10 -14.31 3.14
CA GLY A 166 34.85 -15.75 3.23
C GLY A 166 33.58 -16.13 4.00
N ILE A 167 33.36 -17.44 4.15
CA ILE A 167 32.16 -18.00 4.80
C ILE A 167 32.45 -18.30 6.27
N ASN A 168 31.81 -17.54 7.17
CA ASN A 168 31.85 -17.73 8.61
C ASN A 168 30.42 -17.97 9.15
N ARG A 169 30.28 -18.12 10.48
CA ARG A 169 28.96 -18.40 11.10
C ARG A 169 27.94 -17.30 10.82
N VAL A 170 28.38 -16.04 10.77
CA VAL A 170 27.51 -14.88 10.52
C VAL A 170 27.21 -14.76 9.04
N SER A 171 28.23 -14.74 8.18
CA SER A 171 28.01 -14.57 6.73
C SER A 171 27.20 -15.72 6.12
N ARG A 172 27.33 -16.95 6.64
CA ARG A 172 26.45 -18.06 6.22
C ARG A 172 24.97 -17.77 6.46
N LEU A 173 24.61 -17.21 7.62
CA LEU A 173 23.22 -16.92 7.95
C LEU A 173 22.68 -15.78 7.10
N VAL A 174 23.44 -14.68 7.02
CA VAL A 174 23.05 -13.48 6.27
C VAL A 174 22.87 -13.80 4.78
N LEU A 175 23.82 -14.52 4.17
CA LEU A 175 23.74 -14.91 2.77
C LEU A 175 22.59 -15.89 2.50
N SER A 176 22.31 -16.80 3.43
CA SER A 176 21.18 -17.72 3.30
C SER A 176 19.84 -16.99 3.34
N ASN A 177 19.69 -16.00 4.24
CA ASN A 177 18.48 -15.18 4.32
C ASN A 177 18.28 -14.34 3.06
N ALA A 178 19.33 -13.68 2.57
CA ALA A 178 19.26 -12.89 1.34
C ALA A 178 18.89 -13.73 0.11
N ALA A 179 19.50 -14.93 -0.01
CA ALA A 179 19.18 -15.86 -1.10
C ALA A 179 17.72 -16.38 -1.01
N ALA A 180 17.24 -16.69 0.20
CA ALA A 180 15.85 -17.14 0.41
C ALA A 180 14.83 -16.03 0.10
N ALA A 181 15.11 -14.79 0.54
CA ALA A 181 14.28 -13.64 0.23
C ALA A 181 14.20 -13.39 -1.29
N PHE A 182 15.35 -13.39 -1.96
CA PHE A 182 15.42 -13.23 -3.43
C PHE A 182 14.67 -14.35 -4.16
N ALA A 183 14.81 -15.61 -3.74
CA ALA A 183 14.08 -16.74 -4.30
C ALA A 183 12.55 -16.58 -4.11
N GLY A 184 12.11 -16.10 -2.93
CA GLY A 184 10.71 -15.79 -2.66
C GLY A 184 10.16 -14.71 -3.60
N MET A 185 10.92 -13.62 -3.80
CA MET A 185 10.56 -12.56 -4.75
C MET A 185 10.40 -13.10 -6.18
N LEU A 186 11.34 -13.94 -6.63
CA LEU A 186 11.29 -14.56 -7.96
C LEU A 186 10.06 -15.47 -8.14
N VAL A 187 9.83 -16.39 -7.19
CA VAL A 187 8.73 -17.35 -7.27
C VAL A 187 7.38 -16.63 -7.23
N GLY A 188 7.21 -15.69 -6.28
CA GLY A 188 5.97 -14.91 -6.15
C GLY A 188 5.67 -14.12 -7.42
N ARG A 189 6.68 -13.47 -8.01
CA ARG A 189 6.53 -12.73 -9.26
C ARG A 189 6.13 -13.65 -10.43
N ILE A 190 6.85 -14.77 -10.62
CA ILE A 190 6.56 -15.71 -11.71
C ILE A 190 5.15 -16.31 -11.59
N GLN A 191 4.67 -16.55 -10.36
CA GLN A 191 3.30 -17.02 -10.11
C GLN A 191 2.28 -15.93 -10.48
N SER A 192 2.48 -14.70 -9.99
CA SER A 192 1.56 -13.59 -10.29
C SER A 192 1.42 -13.29 -11.80
N LEU A 193 2.50 -13.47 -12.58
CA LEU A 193 2.49 -13.29 -14.03
C LEU A 193 1.75 -14.41 -14.78
N LYS A 194 1.51 -15.57 -14.14
CA LYS A 194 0.71 -16.67 -14.70
C LYS A 194 -0.77 -16.54 -14.35
N ASP A 195 -1.07 -15.92 -13.21
CA ASP A 195 -2.42 -15.79 -12.67
C ASP A 195 -3.14 -14.50 -13.12
N SER A 196 -2.46 -13.61 -13.86
CA SER A 196 -3.02 -12.35 -14.35
C SER A 196 -4.06 -12.58 -15.45
N SER A 197 -5.28 -12.92 -15.03
CA SER A 197 -6.52 -12.75 -15.79
C SER A 197 -7.07 -11.35 -15.47
N SER A 198 -7.04 -10.48 -16.48
CA SER A 198 -7.85 -9.25 -16.63
C SER A 198 -8.27 -8.54 -15.33
N VAL A 199 -7.33 -7.85 -14.68
CA VAL A 199 -7.68 -6.67 -13.86
C VAL A 199 -7.71 -5.49 -14.83
N GLU A 200 -8.83 -4.78 -14.93
CA GLU A 200 -8.88 -3.50 -15.66
C GLU A 200 -7.94 -2.52 -14.96
N ASN A 201 -6.80 -2.23 -15.60
CA ASN A 201 -5.86 -1.22 -15.09
C ASN A 201 -6.47 0.17 -15.32
N LYS A 202 -6.76 0.89 -14.23
CA LYS A 202 -7.14 2.30 -14.31
C LYS A 202 -5.96 3.11 -14.87
N PRO A 203 -6.22 4.13 -15.72
CA PRO A 203 -5.17 5.03 -16.18
C PRO A 203 -4.56 5.76 -14.98
N THR A 204 -3.24 5.70 -14.86
CA THR A 204 -2.46 6.25 -13.75
C THR A 204 -1.84 7.58 -14.14
N VAL A 205 -1.96 8.57 -13.26
CA VAL A 205 -1.47 9.94 -13.42
C VAL A 205 -0.43 10.29 -12.35
N GLY A 206 0.71 10.82 -12.76
CA GLY A 206 1.75 11.32 -11.84
C GLY A 206 1.52 12.79 -11.50
N ILE A 207 1.66 13.17 -10.22
CA ILE A 207 1.45 14.55 -9.74
C ILE A 207 2.64 15.01 -8.89
N THR A 208 3.25 16.16 -9.20
CA THR A 208 4.33 16.73 -8.35
C THR A 208 3.78 17.66 -7.27
N MET A 209 4.33 17.56 -6.06
CA MET A 209 3.82 18.22 -4.86
C MET A 209 4.93 18.79 -3.98
N PHE A 210 4.62 19.89 -3.29
CA PHE A 210 5.40 20.39 -2.16
C PHE A 210 4.44 20.84 -1.05
N GLY A 211 4.92 20.96 0.20
CA GLY A 211 4.05 21.31 1.34
C GLY A 211 3.28 22.64 1.18
N VAL A 212 3.81 23.55 0.35
CA VAL A 212 3.22 24.86 0.03
C VAL A 212 2.25 24.84 -1.17
N THR A 213 2.16 23.71 -1.88
CA THR A 213 1.23 23.46 -3.00
C THR A 213 0.26 22.31 -2.70
N THR A 214 0.31 21.72 -1.50
CA THR A 214 -0.58 20.63 -1.07
C THR A 214 -2.07 20.93 -1.30
N PRO A 215 -2.61 22.14 -1.01
CA PRO A 215 -4.03 22.40 -1.27
C PRO A 215 -4.44 22.21 -2.73
N CYS A 216 -3.61 22.68 -3.67
CA CYS A 216 -3.81 22.47 -5.11
C CYS A 216 -3.74 20.99 -5.48
N VAL A 217 -2.70 20.29 -5.01
CA VAL A 217 -2.47 18.88 -5.33
C VAL A 217 -3.58 17.98 -4.80
N THR A 218 -4.03 18.19 -3.56
CA THR A 218 -5.14 17.42 -2.97
C THR A 218 -6.42 17.63 -3.77
N ALA A 219 -6.77 18.88 -4.11
CA ALA A 219 -7.95 19.16 -4.92
C ALA A 219 -7.88 18.53 -6.33
N VAL A 220 -6.71 18.54 -6.97
CA VAL A 220 -6.49 17.85 -8.26
C VAL A 220 -6.61 16.33 -8.11
N GLN A 221 -6.04 15.76 -7.05
CA GLN A 221 -6.09 14.33 -6.77
C GLN A 221 -7.52 13.85 -6.54
N ASP A 222 -8.27 14.54 -5.68
CA ASP A 222 -9.67 14.20 -5.38
C ASP A 222 -10.51 14.22 -6.65
N ARG A 223 -10.36 15.27 -7.46
CA ARG A 223 -11.07 15.38 -8.74
C ARG A 223 -10.66 14.30 -9.74
N LEU A 224 -9.38 13.96 -9.87
CA LEU A 224 -8.93 12.89 -10.76
C LEU A 224 -9.46 11.51 -10.33
N HIS A 225 -9.63 11.27 -9.03
CA HIS A 225 -10.26 10.06 -8.52
C HIS A 225 -11.75 9.98 -8.89
N GLU A 226 -12.48 11.09 -8.84
CA GLU A 226 -13.87 11.19 -9.32
C GLU A 226 -13.97 10.88 -10.82
N GLU A 227 -12.99 11.34 -11.61
CA GLU A 227 -12.89 11.08 -13.06
C GLU A 227 -12.35 9.67 -13.39
N GLY A 228 -12.12 8.82 -12.39
CA GLY A 228 -11.75 7.41 -12.56
C GLY A 228 -10.27 7.11 -12.78
N TYR A 229 -9.38 8.10 -12.60
CA TYR A 229 -7.94 7.91 -12.69
C TYR A 229 -7.35 7.38 -11.37
N GLU A 230 -6.24 6.66 -11.47
CA GLU A 230 -5.36 6.39 -10.33
C GLU A 230 -4.29 7.48 -10.26
N THR A 231 -3.89 7.90 -9.05
CA THR A 231 -2.91 8.99 -8.89
C THR A 231 -1.67 8.54 -8.10
N LEU A 232 -0.49 8.99 -8.53
CA LEU A 232 0.77 8.82 -7.83
C LEU A 232 1.35 10.21 -7.53
N VAL A 233 1.44 10.57 -6.25
CA VAL A 233 1.95 11.88 -5.81
C VAL A 233 3.44 11.80 -5.46
N PHE A 234 4.23 12.68 -6.04
CA PHE A 234 5.68 12.76 -5.88
C PHE A 234 6.08 14.05 -5.19
N HIS A 235 6.76 13.93 -4.05
CA HIS A 235 7.32 15.08 -3.36
C HIS A 235 8.51 15.64 -4.18
N ALA A 236 8.43 16.91 -4.58
CA ALA A 236 9.36 17.57 -5.49
C ALA A 236 10.70 17.92 -4.81
N THR A 237 11.48 16.90 -4.42
CA THR A 237 12.75 17.03 -3.69
C THR A 237 13.98 16.71 -4.56
N GLY A 238 13.84 16.80 -5.88
CA GLY A 238 14.81 16.37 -6.88
C GLY A 238 14.68 14.87 -7.19
N VAL A 239 14.65 14.05 -6.15
CA VAL A 239 14.45 12.60 -6.24
C VAL A 239 13.03 12.26 -6.70
N GLY A 240 12.01 13.00 -6.23
CA GLY A 240 10.62 12.74 -6.59
C GLY A 240 10.31 12.96 -8.07
N GLY A 241 10.78 14.06 -8.66
CA GLY A 241 10.63 14.29 -10.10
C GLY A 241 11.30 13.19 -10.94
N ARG A 242 12.51 12.76 -10.56
CA ARG A 242 13.20 11.64 -11.22
C ARG A 242 12.45 10.31 -11.08
N ALA A 243 11.88 10.04 -9.90
CA ALA A 243 11.09 8.83 -9.66
C ALA A 243 9.84 8.79 -10.56
N MET A 244 9.12 9.92 -10.65
CA MET A 244 7.97 10.06 -11.55
C MET A 244 8.38 9.82 -13.01
N GLU A 245 9.46 10.43 -13.47
CA GLU A 245 9.93 10.27 -14.85
C GLU A 245 10.40 8.84 -15.17
N ASN A 246 11.01 8.15 -14.20
CA ASN A 246 11.36 6.74 -14.36
C ASN A 246 10.10 5.89 -14.58
N LEU A 247 9.05 6.12 -13.80
CA LEU A 247 7.77 5.42 -13.98
C LEU A 247 7.04 5.78 -15.29
N VAL A 248 7.24 7.00 -15.80
CA VAL A 248 6.80 7.38 -17.15
C VAL A 248 7.55 6.58 -18.23
N ARG A 249 8.89 6.49 -18.17
CA ARG A 249 9.66 5.70 -19.15
C ARG A 249 9.32 4.22 -19.13
N GLU A 250 8.91 3.71 -17.98
CA GLU A 250 8.50 2.32 -17.80
C GLU A 250 7.03 2.06 -18.17
N GLY A 251 6.27 3.12 -18.51
CA GLY A 251 4.87 3.02 -18.94
C GLY A 251 3.86 2.84 -17.81
N PHE A 252 4.27 2.96 -16.54
CA PHE A 252 3.37 2.90 -15.38
C PHE A 252 2.52 4.16 -15.23
N ILE A 253 2.97 5.31 -15.76
CA ILE A 253 2.24 6.58 -15.72
C ILE A 253 1.83 6.98 -17.14
N GLN A 254 0.53 7.21 -17.37
CA GLN A 254 -0.04 7.55 -18.67
C GLN A 254 -0.49 9.02 -18.79
N GLY A 255 -0.38 9.80 -17.71
CA GLY A 255 -0.63 11.25 -17.68
C GLY A 255 0.20 11.93 -16.61
N VAL A 256 0.57 13.21 -16.78
CA VAL A 256 1.34 13.95 -15.78
C VAL A 256 0.75 15.32 -15.49
N PHE A 257 0.59 15.62 -14.19
CA PHE A 257 0.34 16.94 -13.64
C PHE A 257 1.60 17.41 -12.92
N ASP A 258 2.48 18.10 -13.64
CA ASP A 258 3.69 18.67 -13.03
C ASP A 258 3.37 20.03 -12.41
N ILE A 259 2.58 20.01 -11.34
CA ILE A 259 2.08 21.20 -10.64
C ILE A 259 3.23 21.94 -9.96
N THR A 260 4.15 21.19 -9.34
CA THR A 260 5.23 21.73 -8.51
C THR A 260 6.59 21.51 -9.18
N THR A 261 7.05 22.52 -9.92
CA THR A 261 8.31 22.48 -10.68
C THR A 261 9.51 23.08 -9.93
N THR A 262 9.40 23.24 -8.61
CA THR A 262 10.43 23.83 -7.70
C THR A 262 11.83 23.23 -7.85
N GLU A 263 11.95 21.96 -8.27
CA GLU A 263 13.25 21.31 -8.47
C GLU A 263 14.12 22.03 -9.51
N VAL A 264 13.50 22.78 -10.43
CA VAL A 264 14.18 23.64 -11.42
C VAL A 264 14.84 24.85 -10.74
N ALA A 265 14.19 25.44 -9.73
CA ALA A 265 14.77 26.56 -9.00
C ALA A 265 16.06 26.13 -8.29
N ASP A 266 16.02 24.97 -7.61
CA ASP A 266 17.18 24.36 -7.00
C ASP A 266 18.27 24.02 -8.02
N TYR A 267 17.92 23.47 -9.18
CA TYR A 267 18.91 23.16 -10.22
C TYR A 267 19.64 24.40 -10.75
N ILE A 268 18.92 25.49 -10.99
CA ILE A 268 19.47 26.71 -11.59
C ILE A 268 20.27 27.53 -10.58
N VAL A 269 19.85 27.57 -9.31
CA VAL A 269 20.48 28.41 -8.27
C VAL A 269 21.50 27.63 -7.44
N GLY A 270 21.38 26.31 -7.33
CA GLY A 270 22.26 25.45 -6.54
C GLY A 270 21.69 25.04 -5.18
N GLY A 271 20.39 24.74 -5.12
CA GLY A 271 19.70 24.20 -3.95
C GLY A 271 19.95 22.70 -3.73
N VAL A 272 19.51 22.19 -2.58
CA VAL A 272 19.76 20.80 -2.14
C VAL A 272 18.75 19.78 -2.67
N MET A 273 17.66 20.24 -3.29
CA MET A 273 16.57 19.43 -3.84
C MET A 273 16.46 19.59 -5.37
N ALA A 274 17.60 19.75 -6.03
CA ALA A 274 17.68 19.98 -7.47
C ALA A 274 17.24 18.76 -8.30
N CYS A 275 16.54 19.03 -9.41
CA CYS A 275 16.47 18.09 -10.52
C CYS A 275 17.82 18.02 -11.24
N ASP A 276 17.92 17.17 -12.25
CA ASP A 276 19.05 17.19 -13.19
C ASP A 276 18.67 17.89 -14.50
N SER A 277 19.64 17.98 -15.42
CA SER A 277 19.42 18.63 -16.73
C SER A 277 18.45 17.88 -17.63
N SER A 278 18.06 16.65 -17.30
CA SER A 278 17.12 15.83 -18.09
C SER A 278 15.66 16.01 -17.70
N ARG A 279 15.36 16.83 -16.68
CA ARG A 279 13.99 17.12 -16.24
C ARG A 279 13.08 17.47 -17.42
N PHE A 280 11.90 16.85 -17.42
CA PHE A 280 10.83 16.82 -18.43
C PHE A 280 11.08 15.92 -19.66
N ASP A 281 12.32 15.49 -19.94
CA ASP A 281 12.64 14.75 -21.17
C ASP A 281 11.85 13.45 -21.28
N ALA A 282 11.77 12.67 -20.19
CA ALA A 282 11.04 11.41 -20.17
C ALA A 282 9.57 11.55 -20.57
N ILE A 283 8.91 12.61 -20.09
CA ILE A 283 7.49 12.87 -20.34
C ILE A 283 7.29 13.22 -21.81
N ILE A 284 8.18 14.06 -22.34
CA ILE A 284 8.17 14.49 -23.74
C ILE A 284 8.45 13.31 -24.67
N GLU A 285 9.51 12.54 -24.42
CA GLU A 285 9.93 11.40 -25.22
C GLU A 285 8.85 10.31 -25.31
N ASN A 286 8.14 10.05 -24.20
CA ASN A 286 7.06 9.06 -24.13
C ASN A 286 5.70 9.60 -24.60
N LYS A 287 5.62 10.88 -24.98
CA LYS A 287 4.40 11.53 -25.48
C LYS A 287 3.20 11.42 -24.55
N VAL A 288 3.46 11.41 -23.24
CA VAL A 288 2.43 11.40 -22.21
C VAL A 288 1.79 12.79 -22.12
N PRO A 289 0.45 12.93 -22.05
CA PRO A 289 -0.21 14.21 -21.83
C PRO A 289 0.32 14.90 -20.57
N LEU A 290 0.75 16.15 -20.71
CA LEU A 290 1.39 16.92 -19.65
C LEU A 290 0.63 18.22 -19.38
N VAL A 291 0.11 18.37 -18.17
CA VAL A 291 -0.27 19.66 -17.60
C VAL A 291 0.82 20.13 -16.67
N LEU A 292 1.50 21.21 -17.01
CA LEU A 292 2.62 21.77 -16.24
C LEU A 292 2.23 23.09 -15.59
N SER A 293 2.66 23.31 -14.36
CA SER A 293 2.52 24.58 -13.66
C SER A 293 3.85 25.04 -13.03
N VAL A 294 3.79 26.11 -12.25
CA VAL A 294 4.95 26.85 -11.72
C VAL A 294 5.03 26.79 -10.19
N GLY A 295 4.39 25.78 -9.59
CA GLY A 295 4.26 25.66 -8.15
C GLY A 295 5.60 25.62 -7.43
N ALA A 296 5.69 26.40 -6.36
CA ALA A 296 6.86 26.57 -5.53
C ALA A 296 8.14 27.07 -6.25
N LEU A 297 8.06 27.59 -7.48
CA LEU A 297 9.23 28.23 -8.13
C LEU A 297 9.68 29.54 -7.45
N ASP A 298 8.97 29.98 -6.42
CA ASP A 298 9.34 31.07 -5.54
C ASP A 298 10.45 30.72 -4.53
N MET A 299 10.86 29.46 -4.41
CA MET A 299 11.84 29.04 -3.40
C MET A 299 12.96 28.16 -3.94
N VAL A 300 14.14 28.34 -3.32
CA VAL A 300 15.29 27.44 -3.43
C VAL A 300 15.53 26.80 -2.08
N ASN A 301 15.73 25.49 -2.04
CA ASN A 301 15.82 24.75 -0.80
C ASN A 301 17.28 24.62 -0.34
N PHE A 302 17.50 24.88 0.94
CA PHE A 302 18.77 24.63 1.63
C PHE A 302 18.53 23.86 2.93
N GLY A 303 19.62 23.39 3.53
CA GLY A 303 19.60 22.77 4.85
C GLY A 303 19.35 23.76 5.98
N ALA A 304 19.91 23.46 7.15
CA ALA A 304 19.93 24.38 8.27
C ALA A 304 20.55 25.73 7.85
N LYS A 305 20.10 26.83 8.46
CA LYS A 305 20.46 28.20 8.04
C LYS A 305 21.98 28.45 7.97
N ASP A 306 22.74 27.81 8.85
CA ASP A 306 24.20 27.87 8.90
C ASP A 306 24.89 27.10 7.76
N THR A 307 24.16 26.24 7.05
CA THR A 307 24.66 25.52 5.86
C THR A 307 24.44 26.28 4.55
N ILE A 308 23.72 27.41 4.58
CA ILE A 308 23.47 28.24 3.39
C ILE A 308 24.79 28.86 2.89
N PRO A 309 25.14 28.71 1.59
CA PRO A 309 26.34 29.33 1.01
C PRO A 309 26.45 30.83 1.29
N LEU A 310 27.68 31.31 1.51
CA LEU A 310 27.97 32.68 1.97
C LEU A 310 27.37 33.75 1.04
N GLU A 311 27.36 33.50 -0.27
CA GLU A 311 26.77 34.37 -1.28
C GLU A 311 25.26 34.57 -1.13
N PHE A 312 24.56 33.62 -0.49
CA PHE A 312 23.11 33.63 -0.33
C PHE A 312 22.63 34.08 1.06
N GLN A 313 23.52 34.25 2.04
CA GLN A 313 23.13 34.57 3.42
C GLN A 313 22.37 35.89 3.60
N LYS A 314 22.51 36.84 2.66
CA LYS A 314 21.81 38.14 2.68
C LYS A 314 20.46 38.11 1.94
N ARG A 315 20.09 36.99 1.34
CA ARG A 315 18.83 36.83 0.63
C ARG A 315 17.66 36.74 1.61
N ASN A 316 16.43 36.84 1.11
CA ASN A 316 15.23 36.63 1.92
C ASN A 316 15.11 35.13 2.25
N ILE A 317 15.50 34.76 3.47
CA ILE A 317 15.49 33.39 3.98
C ILE A 317 14.31 33.18 4.92
N TYR A 318 13.54 32.12 4.68
CA TYR A 318 12.50 31.62 5.55
C TYR A 318 12.94 30.31 6.21
N GLU A 319 13.07 30.31 7.53
CA GLU A 319 13.41 29.10 8.30
C GLU A 319 12.16 28.23 8.47
N HIS A 320 11.98 27.23 7.60
CA HIS A 320 10.84 26.33 7.66
C HIS A 320 10.91 25.44 8.92
N ASN A 321 12.10 24.90 9.19
CA ASN A 321 12.41 24.21 10.44
C ASN A 321 13.94 24.23 10.70
N LYS A 322 14.39 23.59 11.78
CA LYS A 322 15.82 23.57 12.16
C LYS A 322 16.76 22.94 11.11
N GLN A 323 16.23 22.13 10.19
CA GLN A 323 16.99 21.39 9.19
C GLN A 323 16.78 21.91 7.76
N VAL A 324 15.77 22.77 7.53
CA VAL A 324 15.39 23.23 6.19
C VAL A 324 15.11 24.73 6.21
N SER A 325 15.81 25.43 5.32
CA SER A 325 15.64 26.86 5.07
C SER A 325 15.28 27.06 3.60
N LEU A 326 14.34 27.95 3.35
CA LEU A 326 13.88 28.29 2.01
C LEU A 326 14.44 29.68 1.66
N MET A 327 14.96 29.85 0.45
CA MET A 327 15.42 31.15 -0.05
C MET A 327 14.48 31.65 -1.14
N ARG A 328 13.94 32.87 -1.00
CA ARG A 328 13.07 33.48 -2.02
C ARG A 328 13.84 33.73 -3.31
N THR A 329 13.33 33.21 -4.42
CA THR A 329 13.86 33.46 -5.77
C THR A 329 13.59 34.89 -6.24
N THR A 330 14.51 35.43 -7.02
CA THR A 330 14.46 36.78 -7.59
C THR A 330 13.79 36.79 -8.97
N VAL A 331 13.42 37.98 -9.45
CA VAL A 331 12.92 38.21 -10.81
C VAL A 331 13.85 37.62 -11.89
N ASP A 332 15.17 37.84 -11.77
CA ASP A 332 16.15 37.34 -12.75
C ASP A 332 16.30 35.82 -12.73
N GLU A 333 16.23 35.20 -11.54
CA GLU A 333 16.24 33.74 -11.40
C GLU A 333 14.97 33.14 -12.02
N ASN A 334 13.81 33.76 -11.81
CA ASN A 334 12.54 33.33 -12.42
C ASN A 334 12.58 33.37 -13.95
N ARG A 335 13.22 34.37 -14.57
CA ARG A 335 13.46 34.38 -16.02
C ARG A 335 14.32 33.19 -16.48
N LYS A 336 15.33 32.80 -15.69
CA LYS A 336 16.15 31.62 -15.97
C LYS A 336 15.36 30.32 -15.85
N PHE A 337 14.44 30.21 -14.87
CA PHE A 337 13.57 29.05 -14.73
C PHE A 337 12.65 28.91 -15.94
N ALA A 338 12.02 30.01 -16.37
CA ALA A 338 11.24 30.06 -17.60
C ALA A 338 12.08 29.62 -18.81
N GLY A 339 13.31 30.11 -18.93
CA GLY A 339 14.24 29.71 -19.98
C GLY A 339 14.57 28.22 -19.98
N PHE A 340 14.77 27.60 -18.80
CA PHE A 340 14.99 26.16 -18.69
C PHE A 340 13.77 25.36 -19.15
N ILE A 341 12.59 25.67 -18.60
CA ILE A 341 11.33 24.99 -18.92
C ILE A 341 11.00 25.16 -20.41
N ALA A 342 11.05 26.38 -20.94
CA ALA A 342 10.73 26.65 -22.33
C ALA A 342 11.67 25.94 -23.30
N ASN A 343 12.97 25.84 -22.99
CA ASN A 343 13.92 25.12 -23.82
C ASN A 343 13.59 23.63 -23.97
N LYS A 344 13.00 23.01 -22.93
CA LYS A 344 12.52 21.63 -22.97
C LYS A 344 11.26 21.51 -23.82
N LEU A 345 10.30 22.42 -23.63
CA LEU A 345 8.97 22.30 -24.25
C LEU A 345 8.90 22.78 -25.71
N LYS A 346 9.78 23.70 -26.15
CA LYS A 346 9.66 24.39 -27.45
C LYS A 346 9.61 23.48 -28.69
N ASN A 347 10.31 22.33 -28.63
CA ASN A 347 10.43 21.39 -29.75
C ASN A 347 9.63 20.10 -29.50
N SER A 348 8.85 20.04 -28.43
CA SER A 348 8.03 18.88 -28.13
C SER A 348 6.91 18.71 -29.17
N SER A 349 6.63 17.45 -29.51
CA SER A 349 5.47 17.01 -30.29
C SER A 349 4.38 16.37 -29.41
N SER A 350 4.53 16.46 -28.09
CA SER A 350 3.63 15.89 -27.10
C SER A 350 2.54 16.89 -26.73
N LYS A 351 1.36 16.40 -26.36
CA LYS A 351 0.25 17.23 -25.87
C LYS A 351 0.61 17.84 -24.51
N ILE A 352 0.84 19.15 -24.50
CA ILE A 352 1.30 19.90 -23.33
C ILE A 352 0.41 21.13 -23.13
N CYS A 353 -0.01 21.37 -21.91
CA CYS A 353 -0.56 22.66 -21.52
C CYS A 353 0.15 23.21 -20.29
N VAL A 354 0.66 24.42 -20.39
CA VAL A 354 1.26 25.16 -19.27
C VAL A 354 0.20 26.06 -18.66
N CYS A 355 -0.18 25.79 -17.42
CA CYS A 355 -1.22 26.53 -16.68
C CYS A 355 -0.56 27.42 -15.63
N LEU A 356 -0.80 28.73 -15.73
CA LEU A 356 -0.09 29.77 -14.99
C LEU A 356 -1.02 30.52 -14.03
N PRO A 357 -0.80 30.46 -12.70
CA PRO A 357 -1.61 31.17 -11.70
C PRO A 357 -1.09 32.60 -11.46
N GLU A 358 -1.89 33.61 -11.81
CA GLU A 358 -1.48 35.03 -11.74
C GLU A 358 -1.27 35.57 -10.33
N LYS A 359 -1.98 35.05 -9.32
CA LYS A 359 -1.98 35.64 -7.97
C LYS A 359 -0.86 35.13 -7.06
N GLY A 360 -0.16 34.07 -7.47
CA GLY A 360 0.97 33.53 -6.74
C GLY A 360 1.15 32.02 -6.90
N VAL A 361 2.36 31.56 -6.62
CA VAL A 361 2.83 30.20 -6.96
C VAL A 361 3.04 29.27 -5.76
N SER A 362 2.80 29.74 -4.53
CA SER A 362 2.93 28.93 -3.32
C SER A 362 2.17 29.53 -2.14
N ALA A 363 1.93 28.74 -1.09
CA ALA A 363 1.37 29.26 0.17
C ALA A 363 2.20 30.38 0.83
N LEU A 364 3.48 30.54 0.48
CA LEU A 364 4.34 31.64 0.94
C LEU A 364 4.36 32.84 -0.03
N ASP A 365 3.98 32.63 -1.29
CA ASP A 365 3.82 33.65 -2.32
C ASP A 365 2.34 34.05 -2.48
N ALA A 366 1.76 34.60 -1.41
CA ALA A 366 0.38 35.11 -1.39
C ALA A 366 0.30 36.42 -0.60
N PRO A 367 -0.70 37.29 -0.85
CA PRO A 367 -0.79 38.59 -0.17
C PRO A 367 -0.58 38.50 1.36
N GLY A 368 0.40 39.24 1.87
CA GLY A 368 0.75 39.26 3.30
C GLY A 368 1.64 38.10 3.77
N LYS A 369 2.13 37.25 2.88
CA LYS A 369 3.05 36.14 3.19
C LYS A 369 4.52 36.49 2.91
N PRO A 370 5.48 35.77 3.53
CA PRO A 370 6.89 36.15 3.52
C PRO A 370 7.55 36.20 2.14
N PHE A 371 7.07 35.41 1.19
CA PHE A 371 7.62 35.29 -0.17
C PHE A 371 6.73 35.97 -1.22
N TYR A 372 5.72 36.75 -0.80
CA TYR A 372 4.85 37.42 -1.76
C TYR A 372 5.62 38.44 -2.61
N ASP A 373 5.73 38.16 -3.90
CA ASP A 373 6.41 39.02 -4.86
C ASP A 373 5.70 38.94 -6.23
N PRO A 374 4.70 39.80 -6.47
CA PRO A 374 3.98 39.82 -7.75
C PRO A 374 4.86 40.26 -8.93
N GLU A 375 6.00 40.92 -8.70
CA GLU A 375 6.95 41.28 -9.77
C GLU A 375 7.68 40.04 -10.26
N ALA A 376 8.18 39.20 -9.34
CA ALA A 376 8.81 37.93 -9.67
C ALA A 376 7.81 36.98 -10.37
N THR A 377 6.59 36.86 -9.85
CA THR A 377 5.54 36.04 -10.47
C THR A 377 5.18 36.57 -11.85
N GLY A 378 4.94 37.87 -12.01
CA GLY A 378 4.66 38.48 -13.31
C GLY A 378 5.76 38.26 -14.34
N ALA A 379 7.03 38.38 -13.93
CA ALA A 379 8.18 38.12 -14.80
C ALA A 379 8.26 36.65 -15.23
N LEU A 380 8.02 35.70 -14.33
CA LEU A 380 7.99 34.28 -14.64
C LEU A 380 6.91 33.96 -15.69
N LEU A 381 5.68 34.42 -15.46
CA LEU A 381 4.54 34.11 -16.31
C LEU A 381 4.71 34.70 -17.71
N HIS A 382 5.10 35.98 -17.79
CA HIS A 382 5.34 36.67 -19.06
C HIS A 382 6.47 36.01 -19.86
N GLU A 383 7.55 35.60 -19.20
CA GLU A 383 8.68 34.95 -19.87
C GLU A 383 8.28 33.57 -20.43
N LEU A 384 7.50 32.77 -19.67
CA LEU A 384 6.96 31.49 -20.17
C LEU A 384 6.01 31.67 -21.36
N GLN A 385 5.14 32.68 -21.33
CA GLN A 385 4.26 33.00 -22.45
C GLN A 385 5.04 33.37 -23.72
N ASN A 386 6.14 34.13 -23.58
CA ASN A 386 6.93 34.59 -24.71
C ASN A 386 7.82 33.50 -25.29
N LEU A 387 8.43 32.66 -24.44
CA LEU A 387 9.42 31.67 -24.87
C LEU A 387 8.82 30.36 -25.36
N ILE A 388 7.57 30.04 -24.98
CA ILE A 388 6.91 28.79 -25.37
C ILE A 388 6.01 29.04 -26.59
N PRO A 389 6.39 28.57 -27.79
CA PRO A 389 5.56 28.77 -28.98
C PRO A 389 4.27 27.96 -28.87
N THR A 390 3.11 28.56 -29.10
CA THR A 390 1.81 27.87 -29.01
C THR A 390 1.39 27.24 -30.33
N ASN A 391 0.77 26.07 -30.27
CA ASN A 391 0.14 25.36 -31.39
C ASN A 391 -0.95 24.41 -30.86
N ASP A 392 -1.50 23.53 -31.70
CA ASP A 392 -2.56 22.60 -31.31
C ASP A 392 -2.14 21.55 -30.27
N ASP A 393 -0.84 21.27 -30.17
CA ASP A 393 -0.27 20.32 -29.21
C ASP A 393 0.31 21.00 -27.97
N ARG A 394 0.57 22.31 -28.02
CA ARG A 394 1.23 23.05 -26.94
C ARG A 394 0.54 24.38 -26.68
N GLN A 395 -0.03 24.52 -25.49
CA GLN A 395 -0.74 25.73 -25.08
C GLN A 395 -0.12 26.32 -23.80
N VAL A 396 -0.25 27.63 -23.65
CA VAL A 396 0.06 28.36 -22.40
C VAL A 396 -1.21 29.13 -22.01
N LYS A 397 -1.77 28.83 -20.85
CA LYS A 397 -3.02 29.41 -20.34
C LYS A 397 -2.76 30.16 -19.03
N LEU A 398 -3.25 31.40 -18.95
CA LEU A 398 -3.21 32.20 -17.72
C LEU A 398 -4.55 32.11 -17.02
N TYR A 399 -4.49 32.02 -15.69
CA TYR A 399 -5.66 31.94 -14.84
C TYR A 399 -5.58 33.00 -13.74
N PRO A 400 -6.67 33.75 -13.49
CA PRO A 400 -6.72 34.84 -12.52
C PRO A 400 -6.85 34.35 -11.07
N TYR A 401 -6.09 33.31 -10.73
CA TYR A 401 -6.16 32.56 -9.48
C TYR A 401 -4.77 32.44 -8.85
N HIS A 402 -4.75 32.16 -7.56
CA HIS A 402 -3.57 31.70 -6.86
C HIS A 402 -3.45 30.18 -7.06
N ILE A 403 -2.25 29.61 -7.05
CA ILE A 403 -2.06 28.17 -7.33
C ILE A 403 -2.92 27.25 -6.44
N ASN A 404 -3.15 27.66 -5.19
CA ASN A 404 -3.91 26.92 -4.19
C ASN A 404 -5.41 27.25 -4.16
N ASP A 405 -5.91 28.06 -5.10
CA ASP A 405 -7.35 28.27 -5.25
C ASP A 405 -7.98 27.02 -5.90
N LEU A 406 -9.17 26.63 -5.43
CA LEU A 406 -9.88 25.44 -5.93
C LEU A 406 -10.19 25.56 -7.42
N GLU A 407 -10.49 26.77 -7.89
CA GLU A 407 -10.75 27.08 -9.29
C GLU A 407 -9.52 26.82 -10.18
N PHE A 408 -8.31 27.05 -9.66
CA PHE A 408 -7.09 26.72 -10.38
C PHE A 408 -6.87 25.21 -10.46
N ALA A 409 -7.07 24.49 -9.35
CA ALA A 409 -7.00 23.03 -9.32
C ALA A 409 -7.99 22.40 -10.32
N ASN A 410 -9.22 22.89 -10.37
CA ASN A 410 -10.21 22.45 -11.36
C ASN A 410 -9.76 22.78 -12.79
N ALA A 411 -9.26 23.99 -13.06
CA ALA A 411 -8.79 24.37 -14.38
C ALA A 411 -7.63 23.50 -14.89
N LEU A 412 -6.77 23.00 -14.00
CA LEU A 412 -5.71 22.04 -14.34
C LEU A 412 -6.33 20.73 -14.85
N VAL A 413 -7.32 20.18 -14.14
CA VAL A 413 -7.96 18.91 -14.52
C VAL A 413 -8.79 19.07 -15.79
N ASP A 414 -9.54 20.16 -15.94
CA ASP A 414 -10.27 20.46 -17.19
C ASP A 414 -9.32 20.45 -18.39
N THR A 415 -8.18 21.11 -18.23
CA THR A 415 -7.15 21.17 -19.27
C THR A 415 -6.57 19.79 -19.59
N PHE A 416 -6.35 18.94 -18.59
CA PHE A 416 -5.87 17.58 -18.80
C PHE A 416 -6.87 16.74 -19.59
N LEU A 417 -8.15 16.79 -19.21
CA LEU A 417 -9.22 16.06 -19.91
C LEU A 417 -9.34 16.55 -21.36
N GLU A 418 -9.25 17.86 -21.62
CA GLU A 418 -9.26 18.43 -22.97
C GLU A 418 -8.14 17.88 -23.88
N ILE A 419 -6.92 17.76 -23.34
CA ILE A 419 -5.76 17.27 -24.12
C ILE A 419 -5.74 15.75 -24.23
N ASN A 420 -6.40 15.02 -23.32
CA ASN A 420 -6.48 13.57 -23.31
C ASN A 420 -7.66 13.01 -24.15
N ASP A 421 -8.79 13.72 -24.22
CA ASP A 421 -9.96 13.29 -25.02
C ASP A 421 -9.72 13.40 -26.53
N LYS A 422 -8.94 14.40 -26.97
CA LYS A 422 -8.61 14.57 -28.40
C LYS A 422 -7.74 13.44 -28.95
N THR A 423 -7.05 12.67 -28.10
CA THR A 423 -6.23 11.53 -28.49
C THR A 423 -7.04 10.27 -28.81
N SER A 424 -8.28 10.14 -28.33
CA SER A 424 -9.14 8.98 -28.61
C SER A 424 -9.73 8.97 -30.03
N LYS A 425 -9.71 10.10 -30.74
CA LYS A 425 -10.26 10.21 -32.12
C LYS A 425 -9.23 9.99 -33.24
N ASP A 426 -7.93 9.94 -32.97
CA ASP A 426 -6.88 9.97 -34.02
C ASP A 426 -5.85 8.82 -33.98
N SER A 427 -6.03 7.79 -33.15
CA SER A 427 -5.12 6.62 -33.16
C SER A 427 -5.81 5.33 -33.63
N THR A 428 -5.78 5.06 -34.93
CA THR A 428 -5.75 3.69 -35.43
C THR A 428 -4.43 3.04 -35.02
N ARG A 429 -4.45 2.19 -33.99
CA ARG A 429 -3.40 1.20 -33.73
C ARG A 429 -4.03 -0.19 -33.63
N GLU A 430 -3.36 -1.13 -34.28
CA GLU A 430 -3.81 -2.49 -34.56
C GLU A 430 -4.25 -3.24 -33.31
N GLN A 431 -5.51 -3.70 -33.33
CA GLN A 431 -6.05 -4.65 -32.38
C GLN A 431 -5.50 -6.05 -32.67
N VAL A 432 -4.81 -6.65 -31.70
CA VAL A 432 -4.63 -8.10 -31.67
C VAL A 432 -5.88 -8.70 -31.02
N ALA A 433 -6.70 -9.32 -31.86
CA ALA A 433 -7.74 -10.33 -31.61
C ALA A 433 -8.69 -10.12 -30.40
N ASN A 434 -9.87 -9.60 -30.71
CA ASN A 434 -11.07 -9.60 -29.88
C ASN A 434 -11.77 -10.97 -29.95
N PRO A 435 -12.34 -11.53 -28.86
CA PRO A 435 -13.40 -12.53 -28.94
C PRO A 435 -14.77 -11.88 -28.71
N GLU A 436 -15.68 -12.08 -29.66
CA GLU A 436 -17.04 -11.54 -29.67
C GLU A 436 -17.98 -12.15 -28.60
N SER A 437 -18.85 -11.29 -28.10
CA SER A 437 -20.24 -11.51 -27.64
C SER A 437 -20.51 -12.40 -26.41
N VAL A 438 -20.62 -11.76 -25.24
CA VAL A 438 -21.61 -12.10 -24.20
C VAL A 438 -22.12 -10.80 -23.55
N GLU A 439 -22.83 -9.97 -24.32
CA GLU A 439 -23.62 -8.86 -23.78
C GLU A 439 -25.05 -9.35 -23.54
N GLN A 440 -25.37 -9.78 -22.32
CA GLN A 440 -26.77 -9.89 -21.87
C GLN A 440 -26.94 -10.16 -20.36
N PHE A 441 -26.26 -9.43 -19.45
CA PHE A 441 -26.59 -9.54 -18.01
C PHE A 441 -26.39 -8.26 -17.16
N HIS A 442 -26.24 -7.07 -17.77
CA HIS A 442 -25.86 -5.86 -17.02
C HIS A 442 -26.83 -4.68 -17.05
N GLU A 443 -28.03 -4.79 -17.65
CA GLU A 443 -28.99 -3.67 -17.71
C GLU A 443 -30.03 -3.63 -16.57
N ASP A 444 -30.16 -4.65 -15.72
CA ASP A 444 -31.24 -4.69 -14.72
C ASP A 444 -30.88 -4.14 -13.32
N TYR A 445 -29.63 -3.71 -13.09
CA TYR A 445 -29.18 -3.36 -11.73
C TYR A 445 -29.11 -1.86 -11.39
N VAL A 446 -29.21 -0.96 -12.37
CA VAL A 446 -29.04 0.48 -12.15
C VAL A 446 -30.38 1.24 -12.11
N SER A 447 -31.49 0.61 -12.50
CA SER A 447 -32.79 1.29 -12.64
C SER A 447 -33.68 1.32 -11.38
N ASN A 448 -33.27 0.71 -10.26
CA ASN A 448 -34.13 0.58 -9.07
C ASN A 448 -33.64 1.24 -7.76
N VAL A 449 -32.69 2.19 -7.83
CA VAL A 449 -32.16 2.88 -6.62
C VAL A 449 -33.03 4.06 -6.16
N SER A 450 -34.22 4.27 -6.73
CA SER A 450 -35.05 5.45 -6.42
C SER A 450 -36.14 5.26 -5.38
N SER A 451 -36.23 4.11 -4.68
CA SER A 451 -37.36 3.87 -3.78
C SER A 451 -37.10 2.98 -2.57
N PHE A 452 -36.06 3.20 -1.76
CA PHE A 452 -35.93 2.48 -0.48
C PHE A 452 -35.43 3.39 0.65
N GLY A 453 -36.11 3.31 1.80
CA GLY A 453 -36.05 4.26 2.91
C GLY A 453 -34.62 4.57 3.37
N THR A 454 -34.20 5.80 3.13
CA THR A 454 -32.84 6.27 3.34
C THR A 454 -32.61 6.52 4.84
N ILE A 455 -31.68 5.79 5.45
CA ILE A 455 -31.05 6.25 6.70
C ILE A 455 -30.10 7.35 6.28
N VAL A 456 -30.60 8.58 6.31
CA VAL A 456 -29.78 9.76 6.11
C VAL A 456 -29.30 10.15 7.50
N TYR A 457 -28.07 9.76 7.88
CA TYR A 457 -27.41 10.55 8.92
C TYR A 457 -27.13 11.90 8.29
N THR A 458 -27.73 12.95 8.81
CA THR A 458 -27.46 14.29 8.29
C THR A 458 -26.10 14.75 8.83
N PRO A 459 -25.23 15.38 8.02
CA PRO A 459 -23.95 15.91 8.52
C PRO A 459 -24.11 16.85 9.74
N SER A 460 -25.29 17.46 9.91
CA SER A 460 -25.67 18.25 11.09
C SER A 460 -25.78 17.45 12.39
N GLU A 461 -26.07 16.14 12.32
CA GLU A 461 -26.16 15.26 13.50
C GLU A 461 -24.78 14.73 13.95
N PHE A 462 -23.77 14.80 13.08
CA PHE A 462 -22.41 14.30 13.32
C PHE A 462 -21.34 15.38 13.08
N PRO A 463 -21.33 16.46 13.87
CA PRO A 463 -20.40 17.58 13.67
C PRO A 463 -18.93 17.21 13.87
N GLU A 464 -18.66 16.07 14.54
CA GLU A 464 -17.30 15.56 14.80
C GLU A 464 -16.86 14.51 13.77
N ALA A 465 -17.73 14.08 12.86
CA ALA A 465 -17.43 13.06 11.87
C ALA A 465 -16.79 13.65 10.62
N ARG A 466 -15.86 12.91 10.02
CA ARG A 466 -15.46 13.17 8.63
C ARG A 466 -16.57 12.69 7.70
N THR A 467 -16.85 13.46 6.66
CA THR A 467 -17.89 13.13 5.66
C THR A 467 -17.68 11.73 5.08
N GLU A 468 -16.45 11.42 4.65
CA GLU A 468 -16.09 10.12 4.09
C GLU A 468 -16.35 8.94 5.05
N THR A 469 -15.97 9.11 6.33
CA THR A 469 -16.18 8.08 7.35
C THR A 469 -17.67 7.82 7.57
N LEU A 470 -18.46 8.89 7.62
CA LEU A 470 -19.91 8.80 7.79
C LEU A 470 -20.59 8.15 6.58
N GLU A 471 -20.23 8.55 5.36
CA GLU A 471 -20.74 7.98 4.11
C GLU A 471 -20.40 6.48 3.99
N LYS A 472 -19.16 6.10 4.34
CA LYS A 472 -18.73 4.71 4.38
C LYS A 472 -19.57 3.89 5.35
N THR A 473 -19.80 4.39 6.56
CA THR A 473 -20.65 3.73 7.57
C THR A 473 -22.09 3.60 7.07
N GLN A 474 -22.66 4.62 6.44
CA GLN A 474 -23.99 4.57 5.84
C GLN A 474 -24.10 3.48 4.77
N LEU A 475 -23.13 3.42 3.85
CA LEU A 475 -23.10 2.42 2.79
C LEU A 475 -23.04 1.00 3.36
N ILE A 476 -22.19 0.78 4.36
CA ILE A 476 -22.11 -0.52 5.05
C ILE A 476 -23.47 -0.88 5.66
N LEU A 477 -24.08 0.03 6.42
CA LEU A 477 -25.37 -0.24 7.07
C LEU A 477 -26.51 -0.49 6.07
N GLN A 478 -26.53 0.20 4.93
CA GLN A 478 -27.48 -0.04 3.86
C GLN A 478 -27.31 -1.45 3.27
N GLN A 479 -26.07 -1.88 3.02
CA GLN A 479 -25.78 -3.22 2.53
C GLN A 479 -26.21 -4.30 3.52
N LEU A 480 -25.92 -4.12 4.82
CA LEU A 480 -26.35 -5.06 5.86
C LEU A 480 -27.88 -5.12 5.96
N LYS A 481 -28.57 -3.98 5.94
CA LYS A 481 -30.05 -3.95 5.99
C LYS A 481 -30.67 -4.62 4.77
N HIS A 482 -30.11 -4.43 3.59
CA HIS A 482 -30.55 -5.13 2.38
C HIS A 482 -30.43 -6.65 2.48
N GLN A 483 -29.38 -7.16 3.13
CA GLN A 483 -29.25 -8.60 3.38
C GLN A 483 -30.29 -9.10 4.38
N ILE A 484 -30.54 -8.34 5.46
CA ILE A 484 -31.58 -8.63 6.44
C ILE A 484 -32.95 -8.69 5.77
N ASP A 485 -33.28 -7.73 4.90
CA ASP A 485 -34.55 -7.67 4.18
C ASP A 485 -34.74 -8.87 3.23
N LYS A 486 -33.64 -9.43 2.73
CA LYS A 486 -33.62 -10.68 1.94
C LYS A 486 -33.65 -11.95 2.79
N GLY A 487 -33.66 -11.84 4.12
CA GLY A 487 -33.60 -12.97 5.04
C GLY A 487 -32.23 -13.66 5.08
N ILE A 488 -31.17 -12.98 4.64
CA ILE A 488 -29.79 -13.47 4.70
C ILE A 488 -29.18 -13.02 6.03
N PRO A 489 -28.64 -13.95 6.86
CA PRO A 489 -28.08 -13.58 8.16
C PRO A 489 -26.76 -12.82 7.99
N ILE A 490 -26.57 -11.80 8.81
CA ILE A 490 -25.31 -11.04 8.86
C ILE A 490 -24.23 -11.85 9.59
N ILE A 491 -23.08 -12.03 8.96
CA ILE A 491 -21.94 -12.77 9.51
C ILE A 491 -20.78 -11.81 9.76
N GLY A 492 -20.50 -11.57 11.04
CA GLY A 492 -19.25 -10.94 11.48
C GLY A 492 -18.19 -11.99 11.80
N ALA A 493 -16.92 -11.71 11.50
CA ALA A 493 -15.80 -12.58 11.86
C ALA A 493 -14.72 -11.86 12.66
N GLY A 494 -13.99 -12.61 13.48
CA GLY A 494 -12.80 -12.13 14.16
C GLY A 494 -11.54 -12.76 13.58
N ALA A 495 -10.64 -11.95 13.02
CA ALA A 495 -9.39 -12.40 12.42
C ALA A 495 -8.18 -12.06 13.29
N GLY A 496 -7.36 -13.07 13.56
CA GLY A 496 -6.09 -12.98 14.28
C GLY A 496 -4.86 -12.88 13.38
N THR A 497 -5.02 -13.13 12.07
CA THR A 497 -3.94 -13.12 11.07
C THR A 497 -4.48 -12.66 9.72
N GLY A 498 -3.59 -12.17 8.84
CA GLY A 498 -3.97 -11.79 7.47
C GLY A 498 -4.56 -12.95 6.64
N ILE A 499 -4.09 -14.19 6.84
CA ILE A 499 -4.65 -15.34 6.12
C ILE A 499 -6.07 -15.67 6.59
N SER A 500 -6.37 -15.55 7.90
CA SER A 500 -7.74 -15.67 8.40
C SER A 500 -8.64 -14.67 7.69
N ALA A 501 -8.29 -13.38 7.74
CA ALA A 501 -9.10 -12.30 7.17
C ALA A 501 -9.32 -12.46 5.65
N LYS A 502 -8.27 -12.84 4.91
CA LYS A 502 -8.35 -13.06 3.46
C LYS A 502 -9.35 -14.17 3.10
N PHE A 503 -9.36 -15.27 3.85
CA PHE A 503 -10.27 -16.38 3.57
C PHE A 503 -11.67 -16.19 4.18
N GLU A 504 -11.79 -15.40 5.23
CA GLU A 504 -13.10 -14.91 5.71
C GLU A 504 -13.76 -14.03 4.63
N GLU A 505 -13.02 -13.08 4.03
CA GLU A 505 -13.50 -12.28 2.88
C GLU A 505 -13.87 -13.16 1.68
N ALA A 506 -13.00 -14.11 1.32
CA ALA A 506 -13.31 -15.05 0.23
C ALA A 506 -14.55 -15.92 0.51
N GLY A 507 -14.87 -16.15 1.79
CA GLY A 507 -16.06 -16.85 2.25
C GLY A 507 -17.33 -16.00 2.26
N GLY A 508 -17.24 -14.70 1.96
CA GLY A 508 -18.39 -13.79 1.93
C GLY A 508 -18.81 -13.28 3.31
N VAL A 509 -17.87 -13.12 4.24
CA VAL A 509 -18.14 -12.44 5.52
C VAL A 509 -18.57 -10.99 5.30
N ASP A 510 -19.45 -10.47 6.15
CA ASP A 510 -19.96 -9.10 6.06
C ASP A 510 -19.08 -8.08 6.77
N LEU A 511 -18.47 -8.47 7.88
CA LEU A 511 -17.65 -7.60 8.74
C LEU A 511 -16.48 -8.41 9.32
N ILE A 512 -15.29 -7.80 9.43
CA ILE A 512 -14.14 -8.39 10.12
C ILE A 512 -13.75 -7.50 11.30
N VAL A 513 -13.38 -8.08 12.45
CA VAL A 513 -12.80 -7.36 13.59
C VAL A 513 -11.43 -7.92 13.95
N LEU A 514 -10.52 -7.02 14.30
CA LEU A 514 -9.17 -7.35 14.74
C LEU A 514 -8.99 -7.00 16.21
N TYR A 515 -8.38 -7.91 16.97
CA TYR A 515 -7.93 -7.63 18.34
C TYR A 515 -6.94 -8.67 18.82
N ASN A 516 -6.26 -8.37 19.93
CA ASN A 516 -5.21 -9.19 20.52
C ASN A 516 -5.62 -10.65 20.77
N SER A 517 -6.84 -10.93 21.25
CA SER A 517 -7.31 -12.31 21.44
C SER A 517 -7.39 -13.11 20.14
N GLY A 518 -7.63 -12.48 18.97
CA GLY A 518 -7.52 -13.17 17.69
C GLY A 518 -6.10 -13.65 17.44
N ARG A 519 -5.14 -12.73 17.51
CA ARG A 519 -3.72 -13.04 17.35
C ARG A 519 -3.25 -14.10 18.35
N PHE A 520 -3.69 -14.01 19.61
CA PHE A 520 -3.32 -14.98 20.65
C PHE A 520 -3.92 -16.36 20.42
N ARG A 521 -5.17 -16.45 19.93
CA ARG A 521 -5.76 -17.73 19.51
C ARG A 521 -4.97 -18.38 18.39
N MET A 522 -4.58 -17.60 17.39
CA MET A 522 -3.79 -18.09 16.27
C MET A 522 -2.34 -18.44 16.67
N ALA A 523 -1.86 -17.92 17.80
CA ALA A 523 -0.64 -18.37 18.47
C ALA A 523 -0.84 -19.61 19.39
N GLY A 524 -2.03 -20.21 19.39
CA GLY A 524 -2.36 -21.39 20.21
C GLY A 524 -2.56 -21.07 21.69
N ARG A 525 -3.16 -19.92 22.04
CA ARG A 525 -3.52 -19.53 23.42
C ARG A 525 -5.04 -19.36 23.56
N GLY A 526 -5.54 -19.49 24.79
CA GLY A 526 -6.97 -19.31 25.08
C GLY A 526 -7.43 -17.86 24.88
N SER A 527 -8.72 -17.67 24.54
CA SER A 527 -9.30 -16.35 24.24
C SER A 527 -9.17 -15.33 25.38
N LEU A 528 -9.16 -15.78 26.64
CA LEU A 528 -9.00 -14.90 27.80
C LEU A 528 -7.59 -14.31 27.93
N ALA A 529 -6.60 -14.82 27.20
CA ALA A 529 -5.26 -14.26 27.23
C ALA A 529 -5.23 -12.77 26.82
N GLY A 530 -6.16 -12.33 25.96
CA GLY A 530 -6.26 -10.92 25.57
C GLY A 530 -6.81 -9.99 26.64
N LEU A 531 -7.40 -10.53 27.72
CA LEU A 531 -7.89 -9.75 28.86
C LEU A 531 -6.84 -9.62 29.99
N LEU A 532 -5.72 -10.33 29.86
CA LEU A 532 -4.67 -10.40 30.87
C LEU A 532 -3.48 -9.51 30.46
N PRO A 533 -2.60 -9.13 31.42
CA PRO A 533 -1.49 -8.20 31.17
C PRO A 533 -0.32 -8.87 30.41
N PHE A 534 -0.61 -9.52 29.29
CA PHE A 534 0.37 -10.15 28.41
C PHE A 534 0.80 -9.23 27.27
N ALA A 535 -0.05 -8.27 26.88
CA ALA A 535 0.28 -7.21 25.94
C ALA A 535 -0.68 -6.02 26.09
N ASP A 536 -0.24 -4.87 25.59
CA ASP A 536 -1.11 -3.72 25.33
C ASP A 536 -2.04 -4.04 24.14
N ALA A 537 -3.33 -4.20 24.42
CA ALA A 537 -4.32 -4.57 23.41
C ALA A 537 -4.49 -3.50 22.31
N ASN A 538 -4.44 -2.22 22.69
CA ASN A 538 -4.61 -1.09 21.78
C ASN A 538 -3.39 -0.94 20.84
N ALA A 539 -2.18 -1.21 21.34
CA ALA A 539 -0.99 -1.28 20.48
C ALA A 539 -1.02 -2.48 19.53
N VAL A 540 -1.46 -3.65 20.03
CA VAL A 540 -1.53 -4.88 19.22
C VAL A 540 -2.50 -4.73 18.05
N VAL A 541 -3.69 -4.12 18.24
CA VAL A 541 -4.65 -3.96 17.14
C VAL A 541 -4.12 -3.06 16.02
N LEU A 542 -3.38 -2.00 16.35
CA LEU A 542 -2.73 -1.14 15.34
C LEU A 542 -1.62 -1.87 14.59
N ASP A 543 -0.83 -2.69 15.30
CA ASP A 543 0.19 -3.53 14.67
C ASP A 543 -0.44 -4.58 13.72
N MET A 544 -1.54 -5.20 14.15
CA MET A 544 -2.32 -6.15 13.32
C MET A 544 -2.89 -5.51 12.05
N ALA A 545 -3.13 -4.19 12.05
CA ALA A 545 -3.65 -3.49 10.88
C ALA A 545 -2.75 -3.67 9.66
N ASN A 546 -1.41 -3.68 9.86
CA ASN A 546 -0.43 -3.88 8.80
C ASN A 546 -0.46 -5.28 8.19
N GLU A 547 -0.95 -6.27 8.94
CA GLU A 547 -1.08 -7.66 8.47
C GLU A 547 -2.37 -7.91 7.70
N VAL A 548 -3.43 -7.15 8.01
CA VAL A 548 -4.79 -7.45 7.55
C VAL A 548 -5.32 -6.44 6.53
N LEU A 549 -5.19 -5.13 6.78
CA LEU A 549 -5.73 -4.12 5.86
C LEU A 549 -5.18 -4.23 4.43
N PRO A 550 -3.90 -4.60 4.19
CA PRO A 550 -3.40 -4.79 2.83
C PRO A 550 -4.00 -5.99 2.08
N VAL A 551 -4.56 -6.98 2.78
CA VAL A 551 -5.04 -8.25 2.18
C VAL A 551 -6.55 -8.37 2.08
N VAL A 552 -7.31 -7.58 2.85
CA VAL A 552 -8.78 -7.45 2.75
C VAL A 552 -9.11 -6.31 1.80
N LYS A 553 -10.01 -6.51 0.83
CA LYS A 553 -10.25 -5.55 -0.26
C LYS A 553 -11.62 -4.90 -0.26
N LYS A 554 -12.66 -5.62 0.17
CA LYS A 554 -14.07 -5.25 0.02
C LYS A 554 -14.80 -5.20 1.34
N VAL A 555 -14.38 -6.03 2.30
CA VAL A 555 -15.08 -6.15 3.59
C VAL A 555 -14.60 -5.08 4.58
N PRO A 556 -15.52 -4.40 5.30
CA PRO A 556 -15.13 -3.46 6.35
C PRO A 556 -14.42 -4.17 7.50
N VAL A 557 -13.24 -3.65 7.86
CA VAL A 557 -12.43 -4.12 8.99
C VAL A 557 -12.56 -3.17 10.17
N LEU A 558 -12.84 -3.70 11.36
CA LEU A 558 -13.06 -2.97 12.60
C LEU A 558 -11.93 -3.24 13.60
N ALA A 559 -11.64 -2.26 14.46
CA ALA A 559 -10.66 -2.39 15.53
C ALA A 559 -11.34 -2.75 16.86
N GLY A 560 -10.88 -3.80 17.52
CA GLY A 560 -11.19 -4.03 18.93
C GLY A 560 -10.36 -3.08 19.80
N VAL A 561 -11.05 -2.21 20.52
CA VAL A 561 -10.48 -1.17 21.38
C VAL A 561 -10.65 -1.55 22.85
N CYS A 562 -9.55 -1.54 23.61
CA CYS A 562 -9.57 -1.62 25.06
C CYS A 562 -9.92 -0.25 25.64
N ALA A 563 -11.21 0.00 25.87
CA ALA A 563 -11.69 1.31 26.30
C ALA A 563 -11.27 1.67 27.74
N THR A 564 -11.06 0.67 28.60
CA THR A 564 -10.65 0.84 30.00
C THR A 564 -9.14 1.06 30.15
N ASP A 565 -8.38 1.23 29.05
CA ASP A 565 -6.94 1.47 29.11
C ASP A 565 -6.66 2.87 29.70
N PRO A 566 -6.12 2.98 30.94
CA PRO A 566 -5.97 4.26 31.62
C PRO A 566 -4.86 5.13 31.02
N PHE A 567 -4.06 4.59 30.09
CA PHE A 567 -2.94 5.31 29.47
C PHE A 567 -3.29 5.83 28.07
N ARG A 568 -4.52 5.63 27.61
CA ARG A 568 -4.97 6.05 26.28
C ARG A 568 -5.97 7.19 26.37
N ARG A 569 -5.69 8.24 25.59
CA ARG A 569 -6.65 9.32 25.35
C ARG A 569 -7.59 8.89 24.23
N MET A 570 -8.78 8.42 24.58
CA MET A 570 -9.70 7.78 23.61
C MET A 570 -9.99 8.64 22.37
N ASP A 571 -10.18 9.95 22.51
CA ASP A 571 -10.45 10.82 21.36
C ASP A 571 -9.30 10.82 20.33
N TYR A 572 -8.05 10.82 20.83
CA TYR A 572 -6.87 10.74 19.97
C TYR A 572 -6.70 9.34 19.38
N PHE A 573 -6.93 8.31 20.20
CA PHE A 573 -6.79 6.93 19.75
C PHE A 573 -7.83 6.56 18.69
N LEU A 574 -9.08 7.02 18.81
CA LEU A 574 -10.11 6.81 17.79
C LEU A 574 -9.76 7.53 16.47
N ASN A 575 -9.19 8.74 16.53
CA ASN A 575 -8.66 9.39 15.32
C ASN A 575 -7.52 8.57 14.68
N GLN A 576 -6.67 7.96 15.50
CA GLN A 576 -5.61 7.07 15.02
C GLN A 576 -6.18 5.82 14.36
N VAL A 577 -7.18 5.18 14.97
CA VAL A 577 -7.92 4.04 14.42
C VAL A 577 -8.53 4.40 13.06
N GLU A 578 -9.24 5.53 12.97
CA GLU A 578 -9.80 6.04 11.72
C GLU A 578 -8.71 6.25 10.66
N SER A 579 -7.64 6.99 11.00
CA SER A 579 -6.54 7.30 10.06
C SER A 579 -5.74 6.08 9.60
N THR A 580 -5.77 4.98 10.36
CA THR A 580 -5.12 3.71 10.00
C THR A 580 -5.91 2.99 8.90
N GLY A 581 -7.20 3.32 8.70
CA GLY A 581 -8.06 2.73 7.67
C GLY A 581 -9.14 1.79 8.19
N PHE A 582 -9.29 1.67 9.52
CA PHE A 582 -10.41 0.90 10.10
C PHE A 582 -11.75 1.58 9.79
N SER A 583 -12.77 0.78 9.54
CA SER A 583 -14.13 1.24 9.22
C SER A 583 -14.98 1.46 10.48
N GLY A 584 -14.52 0.98 11.63
CA GLY A 584 -15.30 0.96 12.85
C GLY A 584 -14.56 0.37 14.04
N VAL A 585 -15.27 0.27 15.16
CA VAL A 585 -14.75 -0.24 16.44
C VAL A 585 -15.67 -1.23 17.13
N GLN A 586 -15.07 -2.06 17.98
CA GLN A 586 -15.73 -2.94 18.94
C GLN A 586 -15.04 -2.79 20.31
N ASN A 587 -15.79 -2.86 21.41
CA ASN A 587 -15.23 -2.86 22.77
C ASN A 587 -14.60 -4.22 23.09
N PHE A 588 -13.34 -4.42 22.68
CA PHE A 588 -12.61 -5.61 23.03
C PHE A 588 -11.11 -5.31 23.18
N PRO A 589 -10.44 -5.77 24.26
CA PRO A 589 -10.94 -6.49 25.43
C PRO A 589 -12.04 -5.75 26.21
N THR A 590 -12.98 -6.50 26.79
CA THR A 590 -14.13 -5.97 27.53
C THR A 590 -14.19 -6.52 28.94
N VAL A 591 -14.54 -5.67 29.91
CA VAL A 591 -14.78 -6.07 31.29
C VAL A 591 -16.10 -6.83 31.46
N GLY A 592 -16.94 -6.84 30.43
CA GLY A 592 -18.16 -7.66 30.34
C GLY A 592 -17.91 -9.17 30.52
N LEU A 593 -16.67 -9.63 30.26
CA LEU A 593 -16.25 -11.02 30.45
C LEU A 593 -15.75 -11.34 31.87
N PHE A 594 -15.56 -10.36 32.74
CA PHE A 594 -15.27 -10.58 34.16
C PHE A 594 -16.57 -10.65 34.97
N ASP A 595 -16.57 -11.47 36.02
CA ASP A 595 -17.67 -11.63 36.96
C ASP A 595 -17.22 -11.56 38.43
N GLY A 596 -18.20 -11.73 39.33
CA GLY A 596 -17.99 -11.78 40.78
C GLY A 596 -17.33 -10.54 41.37
N ASN A 597 -16.61 -10.73 42.48
CA ASN A 597 -15.92 -9.65 43.19
C ASN A 597 -14.85 -8.97 42.31
N PHE A 598 -14.23 -9.68 41.37
CA PHE A 598 -13.23 -9.09 40.51
C PHE A 598 -13.83 -8.04 39.56
N ARG A 599 -14.96 -8.37 38.90
CA ARG A 599 -15.72 -7.38 38.11
C ARG A 599 -16.17 -6.19 38.94
N GLN A 600 -16.71 -6.46 40.13
CA GLN A 600 -17.15 -5.39 41.03
C GLN A 600 -16.02 -4.41 41.38
N ASN A 601 -14.83 -4.92 41.71
CA ASN A 601 -13.67 -4.07 41.98
C ASN A 601 -13.23 -3.25 40.76
N LEU A 602 -13.32 -3.79 39.53
CA LEU A 602 -13.02 -3.02 38.32
C LEU A 602 -14.00 -1.84 38.15
N GLU A 603 -15.30 -2.09 38.33
CA GLU A 603 -16.32 -1.03 38.28
C GLU A 603 -16.06 0.04 39.36
N GLU A 604 -15.80 -0.36 40.60
CA GLU A 604 -15.57 0.56 41.74
C GLU A 604 -14.26 1.35 41.65
N THR A 605 -13.28 0.88 40.86
CA THR A 605 -11.96 1.52 40.70
C THR A 605 -11.82 2.30 39.39
N GLY A 606 -12.91 2.50 38.65
CA GLY A 606 -12.92 3.31 37.44
C GLY A 606 -12.40 2.59 36.19
N LEU A 607 -12.45 1.26 36.16
CA LEU A 607 -12.17 0.41 35.00
C LEU A 607 -13.45 -0.32 34.57
N GLY A 608 -14.58 0.35 34.69
CA GLY A 608 -15.91 -0.21 34.48
C GLY A 608 -16.39 -0.22 33.04
N TYR A 609 -17.48 -0.93 32.79
CA TYR A 609 -18.09 -1.04 31.44
C TYR A 609 -18.62 0.31 30.93
N SER A 610 -18.89 1.27 31.81
CA SER A 610 -19.29 2.63 31.42
C SER A 610 -18.25 3.33 30.53
N LEU A 611 -16.96 3.04 30.69
CA LEU A 611 -15.91 3.56 29.81
C LEU A 611 -15.98 2.95 28.40
N GLU A 612 -16.43 1.69 28.29
CA GLU A 612 -16.68 1.06 26.98
C GLU A 612 -17.86 1.72 26.28
N VAL A 613 -18.94 2.02 27.02
CA VAL A 613 -20.09 2.77 26.50
C VAL A 613 -19.66 4.18 26.05
N GLU A 614 -18.83 4.89 26.83
CA GLU A 614 -18.30 6.22 26.45
C GLU A 614 -17.46 6.14 25.17
N MET A 615 -16.59 5.13 25.04
CA MET A 615 -15.77 4.92 23.85
C MET A 615 -16.64 4.70 22.60
N ILE A 616 -17.70 3.89 22.72
CA ILE A 616 -18.65 3.67 21.62
C ILE A 616 -19.39 4.97 21.27
N GLN A 617 -19.82 5.75 22.27
CA GLN A 617 -20.44 7.06 22.02
C GLN A 617 -19.52 7.99 21.22
N LYS A 618 -18.23 8.05 21.59
CA LYS A 618 -17.23 8.86 20.90
C LYS A 618 -16.97 8.37 19.49
N ALA A 619 -16.89 7.06 19.27
CA ALA A 619 -16.71 6.48 17.95
C ALA A 619 -17.92 6.76 17.04
N HIS A 620 -19.13 6.59 17.56
CA HIS A 620 -20.37 6.91 16.84
C HIS A 620 -20.40 8.39 16.42
N LYS A 621 -20.10 9.33 17.33
CA LYS A 621 -20.02 10.77 17.01
C LYS A 621 -19.01 11.11 15.92
N LYS A 622 -17.95 10.30 15.77
CA LYS A 622 -16.93 10.42 14.71
C LYS A 622 -17.36 9.77 13.39
N GLY A 623 -18.56 9.19 13.33
CA GLY A 623 -19.10 8.51 12.14
C GLY A 623 -18.54 7.10 11.92
N LEU A 624 -17.74 6.57 12.86
CA LEU A 624 -17.22 5.20 12.77
C LEU A 624 -18.34 4.19 13.01
N LEU A 625 -18.34 3.07 12.27
CA LEU A 625 -19.24 1.95 12.53
C LEU A 625 -18.98 1.37 13.93
N THR A 626 -20.03 1.14 14.70
CA THR A 626 -19.91 0.66 16.09
C THR A 626 -20.58 -0.70 16.27
N THR A 627 -19.82 -1.69 16.78
CA THR A 627 -20.30 -3.08 16.91
C THR A 627 -20.09 -3.69 18.31
N PRO A 628 -20.46 -3.03 19.41
CA PRO A 628 -20.12 -3.47 20.75
C PRO A 628 -20.73 -4.82 21.19
N TYR A 629 -20.01 -5.52 22.05
CA TYR A 629 -20.53 -6.61 22.86
C TYR A 629 -21.34 -6.10 24.04
N ALA A 630 -22.51 -6.72 24.27
CA ALA A 630 -23.32 -6.57 25.46
C ALA A 630 -23.63 -7.95 26.07
N PHE A 631 -23.60 -8.07 27.39
CA PHE A 631 -23.73 -9.33 28.11
C PHE A 631 -25.08 -9.46 28.84
N ASN A 632 -25.81 -8.36 28.97
CA ASN A 632 -27.12 -8.30 29.61
C ASN A 632 -27.97 -7.15 29.04
N GLN A 633 -29.24 -7.09 29.45
CA GLN A 633 -30.22 -6.10 28.96
C GLN A 633 -29.82 -4.65 29.27
N HIS A 634 -29.22 -4.41 30.44
CA HIS A 634 -28.82 -3.06 30.84
C HIS A 634 -27.70 -2.53 29.95
N GLU A 635 -26.65 -3.33 29.74
CA GLU A 635 -25.55 -2.98 28.83
C GLU A 635 -26.05 -2.76 27.38
N ALA A 636 -27.01 -3.57 26.92
CA ALA A 636 -27.62 -3.42 25.60
C ALA A 636 -28.38 -2.09 25.46
N ILE A 637 -29.13 -1.70 26.50
CA ILE A 637 -29.82 -0.40 26.57
C ILE A 637 -28.82 0.74 26.52
N GLU A 638 -27.73 0.68 27.30
CA GLU A 638 -26.73 1.74 27.31
C GLU A 638 -26.00 1.88 25.97
N MET A 639 -25.62 0.76 25.33
CA MET A 639 -25.02 0.77 24.00
C MET A 639 -25.99 1.33 22.93
N ALA A 640 -27.26 0.97 22.98
CA ALA A 640 -28.27 1.49 22.06
C ALA A 640 -28.49 3.02 22.26
N LYS A 641 -28.50 3.51 23.50
CA LYS A 641 -28.67 4.94 23.82
C LYS A 641 -27.55 5.80 23.24
N VAL A 642 -26.33 5.28 23.17
CA VAL A 642 -25.17 6.03 22.66
C VAL A 642 -24.97 5.90 21.14
N GLY A 643 -25.90 5.23 20.45
CA GLY A 643 -25.92 5.16 18.99
C GLY A 643 -25.17 3.95 18.42
N ALA A 644 -25.00 2.86 19.18
CA ALA A 644 -24.42 1.64 18.63
C ALA A 644 -25.18 1.19 17.36
N ASP A 645 -24.47 0.99 16.25
CA ASP A 645 -25.07 0.58 14.97
C ASP A 645 -25.43 -0.92 14.98
N ILE A 646 -24.57 -1.72 15.62
CA ILE A 646 -24.75 -3.16 15.81
C ILE A 646 -24.48 -3.51 17.27
N ILE A 647 -25.33 -4.31 17.90
CA ILE A 647 -25.10 -4.85 19.25
C ILE A 647 -24.92 -6.36 19.17
N VAL A 648 -23.81 -6.86 19.71
CA VAL A 648 -23.48 -8.28 19.72
C VAL A 648 -23.80 -8.88 21.08
N ALA A 649 -24.89 -9.65 21.17
CA ALA A 649 -25.32 -10.35 22.37
C ALA A 649 -24.34 -11.50 22.71
N HIS A 650 -23.51 -11.28 23.72
CA HIS A 650 -22.36 -12.12 24.05
C HIS A 650 -22.68 -13.13 25.17
N MET A 651 -22.71 -14.43 24.86
CA MET A 651 -23.10 -15.52 25.79
C MET A 651 -21.96 -16.12 26.62
N GLY A 652 -20.78 -15.50 26.57
CA GLY A 652 -19.57 -15.90 27.31
C GLY A 652 -18.58 -16.64 26.40
N LEU A 653 -17.58 -17.29 26.99
CA LEU A 653 -16.52 -17.95 26.22
C LEU A 653 -17.04 -19.15 25.43
N THR A 654 -16.58 -19.30 24.20
CA THR A 654 -16.90 -20.45 23.35
C THR A 654 -16.33 -21.75 23.95
N THR A 655 -17.17 -22.79 24.03
CA THR A 655 -16.83 -24.03 24.77
C THR A 655 -16.07 -25.09 23.99
N THR A 656 -16.04 -25.01 22.65
CA THR A 656 -15.48 -26.06 21.79
C THR A 656 -14.01 -25.83 21.40
N GLY A 657 -13.33 -26.90 20.96
CA GLY A 657 -11.91 -26.88 20.55
C GLY A 657 -10.93 -27.32 21.63
N SER A 658 -9.63 -27.36 21.28
CA SER A 658 -8.56 -27.83 22.18
C SER A 658 -8.34 -26.95 23.42
N ILE A 659 -8.79 -25.70 23.35
CA ILE A 659 -8.60 -24.64 24.36
C ILE A 659 -9.90 -23.84 24.61
N GLY A 660 -11.07 -24.50 24.52
CA GLY A 660 -12.39 -23.93 24.83
C GLY A 660 -12.73 -23.95 26.33
N ALA A 661 -13.72 -23.14 26.75
CA ALA A 661 -14.19 -23.11 28.14
C ALA A 661 -15.03 -24.35 28.48
N LYS A 662 -14.93 -24.85 29.72
CA LYS A 662 -15.73 -26.01 30.19
C LYS A 662 -17.07 -25.62 30.81
N THR A 663 -17.27 -24.33 31.07
CA THR A 663 -18.43 -23.78 31.77
C THR A 663 -19.16 -22.86 30.80
N ALA A 664 -20.40 -23.19 30.43
CA ALA A 664 -21.29 -22.31 29.69
C ALA A 664 -22.75 -22.62 29.99
N VAL A 665 -23.61 -21.66 29.67
CA VAL A 665 -25.06 -21.85 29.61
C VAL A 665 -25.43 -22.86 28.54
N SER A 666 -26.63 -23.44 28.66
CA SER A 666 -27.17 -24.31 27.61
C SER A 666 -27.54 -23.52 26.35
N LEU A 667 -27.61 -24.18 25.19
CA LEU A 667 -28.02 -23.53 23.94
C LEU A 667 -29.45 -22.96 24.01
N GLU A 668 -30.36 -23.65 24.72
CA GLU A 668 -31.73 -23.16 24.97
C GLU A 668 -31.74 -21.92 25.85
N GLU A 669 -30.88 -21.89 26.88
CA GLU A 669 -30.74 -20.70 27.72
C GLU A 669 -30.11 -19.52 26.95
N SER A 670 -29.20 -19.80 26.02
CA SER A 670 -28.67 -18.77 25.11
C SER A 670 -29.76 -18.13 24.26
N VAL A 671 -30.76 -18.89 23.78
CA VAL A 671 -31.91 -18.32 23.06
C VAL A 671 -32.63 -17.27 23.91
N VAL A 672 -32.95 -17.62 25.16
CA VAL A 672 -33.67 -16.73 26.09
C VAL A 672 -32.86 -15.46 26.37
N ARG A 673 -31.56 -15.60 26.64
CA ARG A 673 -30.69 -14.47 26.95
C ARG A 673 -30.45 -13.56 25.75
N VAL A 674 -30.21 -14.13 24.57
CA VAL A 674 -30.04 -13.35 23.32
C VAL A 674 -31.33 -12.60 23.01
N GLN A 675 -32.50 -13.25 23.12
CA GLN A 675 -33.80 -12.59 22.92
C GLN A 675 -33.98 -11.40 23.86
N ALA A 676 -33.69 -11.59 25.15
CA ALA A 676 -33.82 -10.55 26.16
C ALA A 676 -32.92 -9.33 25.87
N ILE A 677 -31.69 -9.55 25.40
CA ILE A 677 -30.76 -8.50 24.98
C ILE A 677 -31.27 -7.77 23.73
N ALA A 678 -31.74 -8.52 22.73
CA ALA A 678 -32.27 -7.94 21.50
C ALA A 678 -33.49 -7.04 21.77
N GLU A 679 -34.45 -7.52 22.56
CA GLU A 679 -35.63 -6.76 22.97
C GLU A 679 -35.25 -5.47 23.73
N ALA A 680 -34.27 -5.56 24.63
CA ALA A 680 -33.79 -4.42 25.38
C ALA A 680 -33.15 -3.36 24.46
N ALA A 681 -32.32 -3.78 23.50
CA ALA A 681 -31.74 -2.90 22.50
C ALA A 681 -32.81 -2.25 21.61
N HIS A 682 -33.75 -3.04 21.09
CA HIS A 682 -34.85 -2.58 20.23
C HIS A 682 -35.84 -1.66 20.94
N SER A 683 -35.98 -1.78 22.25
CA SER A 683 -36.80 -0.84 23.04
C SER A 683 -36.27 0.59 23.02
N ILE A 684 -34.97 0.77 22.76
CA ILE A 684 -34.30 2.07 22.64
C ILE A 684 -34.16 2.49 21.19
N ASN A 685 -33.63 1.60 20.33
CA ASN A 685 -33.49 1.84 18.90
C ASN A 685 -34.07 0.66 18.11
N PRO A 686 -35.31 0.77 17.58
CA PRO A 686 -35.93 -0.31 16.81
C PRO A 686 -35.16 -0.73 15.55
N SER A 687 -34.21 0.10 15.09
CA SER A 687 -33.46 -0.11 13.85
C SER A 687 -32.05 -0.65 14.06
N VAL A 688 -31.63 -0.88 15.32
CA VAL A 688 -30.29 -1.44 15.63
C VAL A 688 -30.19 -2.89 15.17
N ILE A 689 -29.07 -3.23 14.56
CA ILE A 689 -28.78 -4.60 14.15
C ILE A 689 -28.30 -5.35 15.39
N VAL A 690 -28.83 -6.54 15.62
CA VAL A 690 -28.44 -7.40 16.75
C VAL A 690 -27.90 -8.71 16.23
N LEU A 691 -26.70 -9.11 16.67
CA LEU A 691 -26.05 -10.37 16.35
C LEU A 691 -25.87 -11.20 17.62
N CYS A 692 -25.77 -12.52 17.52
CA CYS A 692 -25.44 -13.39 18.66
C CYS A 692 -23.98 -13.89 18.60
N HIS A 693 -23.38 -14.14 19.76
CA HIS A 693 -22.00 -14.63 19.87
C HIS A 693 -21.78 -15.46 21.15
N GLY A 694 -20.83 -16.39 21.10
CA GLY A 694 -20.20 -16.95 22.30
C GLY A 694 -20.96 -18.08 22.97
N GLY A 695 -20.45 -18.53 24.11
CA GLY A 695 -21.00 -19.63 24.89
C GLY A 695 -21.11 -20.92 24.07
N PRO A 696 -22.29 -21.57 24.03
CA PRO A 696 -22.51 -22.78 23.23
C PRO A 696 -22.67 -22.51 21.72
N ILE A 697 -22.75 -21.25 21.27
CA ILE A 697 -22.96 -20.88 19.87
C ILE A 697 -21.63 -20.95 19.11
N SER A 698 -21.20 -22.17 18.78
CA SER A 698 -19.82 -22.45 18.35
C SER A 698 -19.65 -22.75 16.85
N GLY A 699 -20.72 -22.74 16.08
CA GLY A 699 -20.70 -22.99 14.65
C GLY A 699 -22.04 -22.71 13.96
N PRO A 700 -22.14 -22.98 12.65
CA PRO A 700 -23.33 -22.64 11.86
C PRO A 700 -24.62 -23.28 12.36
N LYS A 701 -24.56 -24.53 12.85
CA LYS A 701 -25.75 -25.25 13.34
C LYS A 701 -26.32 -24.60 14.60
N GLU A 702 -25.46 -24.21 15.53
CA GLU A 702 -25.88 -23.56 16.78
C GLU A 702 -26.34 -22.12 16.52
N ALA A 703 -25.69 -21.41 15.60
CA ALA A 703 -26.13 -20.09 15.16
C ALA A 703 -27.53 -20.16 14.51
N GLU A 704 -27.74 -21.10 13.58
CA GLU A 704 -29.05 -21.35 12.96
C GLU A 704 -30.12 -21.69 14.00
N PHE A 705 -29.76 -22.50 15.00
CA PHE A 705 -30.67 -22.86 16.08
C PHE A 705 -31.19 -21.64 16.85
N VAL A 706 -30.30 -20.70 17.17
CA VAL A 706 -30.63 -19.45 17.87
C VAL A 706 -31.43 -18.51 16.98
N LEU A 707 -31.00 -18.30 15.73
CA LEU A 707 -31.67 -17.40 14.79
C LEU A 707 -33.12 -17.85 14.49
N LYS A 708 -33.37 -19.16 14.37
CA LYS A 708 -34.72 -19.70 14.17
C LYS A 708 -35.65 -19.56 15.38
N ARG A 709 -35.11 -19.29 16.57
CA ARG A 709 -35.87 -19.24 17.84
C ARG A 709 -35.86 -17.86 18.50
N THR A 710 -35.28 -16.88 17.85
CA THR A 710 -35.26 -15.49 18.29
C THR A 710 -35.94 -14.60 17.25
N LYS A 711 -36.38 -13.43 17.67
CA LYS A 711 -36.97 -12.39 16.83
C LYS A 711 -36.15 -11.13 16.98
N GLY A 712 -35.84 -10.46 15.87
CA GLY A 712 -34.98 -9.28 15.88
C GLY A 712 -33.49 -9.60 16.09
N VAL A 713 -33.08 -10.84 15.89
CA VAL A 713 -31.66 -11.22 15.84
C VAL A 713 -31.32 -11.54 14.39
N HIS A 714 -30.36 -10.82 13.86
CA HIS A 714 -30.15 -10.66 12.42
C HIS A 714 -28.98 -11.50 11.90
N GLY A 715 -28.23 -12.13 12.80
CA GLY A 715 -27.05 -12.89 12.39
C GLY A 715 -26.15 -13.30 13.55
N PHE A 716 -24.90 -13.63 13.22
CA PHE A 716 -23.93 -14.23 14.11
C PHE A 716 -22.56 -13.57 13.98
N TYR A 717 -21.89 -13.38 15.11
CA TYR A 717 -20.49 -12.94 15.15
C TYR A 717 -19.60 -14.12 15.54
N GLY A 718 -18.69 -14.55 14.67
CA GLY A 718 -17.81 -15.70 14.89
C GLY A 718 -16.35 -15.31 15.04
N ALA A 719 -15.74 -15.56 16.21
CA ALA A 719 -14.30 -15.35 16.39
C ALA A 719 -13.56 -16.71 16.32
N SER A 720 -13.53 -17.44 17.44
CA SER A 720 -12.92 -18.78 17.46
C SER A 720 -13.56 -19.76 16.45
N SER A 721 -14.86 -19.63 16.20
CA SER A 721 -15.59 -20.51 15.29
C SER A 721 -15.26 -20.27 13.82
N MET A 722 -14.70 -19.11 13.48
CA MET A 722 -14.41 -18.73 12.10
C MET A 722 -12.97 -19.06 11.70
N GLU A 723 -11.99 -18.79 12.58
CA GLU A 723 -10.57 -19.04 12.25
C GLU A 723 -9.99 -20.25 12.99
N ARG A 724 -10.10 -20.32 14.31
CA ARG A 724 -9.33 -21.26 15.13
C ARG A 724 -9.77 -22.69 14.90
N LEU A 725 -11.07 -22.97 15.05
CA LEU A 725 -11.59 -24.34 14.94
C LEU A 725 -11.38 -24.94 13.54
N PRO A 726 -11.67 -24.20 12.44
CA PRO A 726 -11.39 -24.70 11.09
C PRO A 726 -9.90 -24.98 10.85
N VAL A 727 -9.01 -24.07 11.30
CA VAL A 727 -7.56 -24.21 11.14
C VAL A 727 -7.01 -25.40 11.95
N GLU A 728 -7.44 -25.57 13.21
CA GLU A 728 -7.05 -26.70 14.05
C GLU A 728 -7.40 -28.04 13.37
N GLN A 729 -8.61 -28.15 12.81
CA GLN A 729 -9.08 -29.35 12.14
C GLN A 729 -8.32 -29.62 10.83
N ALA A 730 -8.18 -28.60 9.98
CA ALA A 730 -7.53 -28.72 8.68
C ALA A 730 -6.07 -29.14 8.82
N ILE A 731 -5.28 -28.43 9.64
CA ILE A 731 -3.85 -28.73 9.85
C ILE A 731 -3.70 -30.14 10.43
N THR A 732 -4.49 -30.50 11.45
CA THR A 732 -4.41 -31.82 12.07
C THR A 732 -4.73 -32.93 11.09
N LYS A 733 -5.76 -32.75 10.25
CA LYS A 733 -6.17 -33.73 9.24
C LYS A 733 -5.07 -33.93 8.20
N THR A 734 -4.54 -32.85 7.63
CA THR A 734 -3.47 -32.92 6.62
C THR A 734 -2.22 -33.60 7.16
N VAL A 735 -1.81 -33.30 8.40
CA VAL A 735 -0.65 -33.98 9.01
C VAL A 735 -0.92 -35.47 9.21
N LYS A 736 -2.13 -35.86 9.64
CA LYS A 736 -2.51 -37.28 9.75
C LYS A 736 -2.48 -38.00 8.41
N GLU A 737 -2.92 -37.35 7.34
CA GLU A 737 -2.85 -37.88 5.97
C GLU A 737 -1.39 -38.16 5.56
N TYR A 738 -0.48 -37.21 5.75
CA TYR A 738 0.96 -37.45 5.50
C TYR A 738 1.53 -38.59 6.37
N LYS A 739 1.13 -38.67 7.65
CA LYS A 739 1.57 -39.73 8.56
C LYS A 739 0.99 -41.10 8.23
N SER A 740 -0.07 -41.17 7.43
CA SER A 740 -0.68 -42.43 6.96
C SER A 740 0.02 -43.02 5.74
N ILE A 741 0.95 -42.30 5.12
CA ILE A 741 1.75 -42.81 3.98
C ILE A 741 2.60 -43.99 4.47
N SER A 742 2.38 -45.16 3.88
CA SER A 742 3.21 -46.34 4.10
C SER A 742 4.52 -46.21 3.31
N ILE A 743 5.65 -46.46 3.97
CA ILE A 743 6.97 -46.51 3.34
C ILE A 743 7.44 -47.97 3.39
N HIS A 744 7.76 -48.54 2.22
CA HIS A 744 8.32 -49.88 2.07
C HIS A 744 9.84 -49.89 2.27
#